data_AF-A0A9X3X9S1-F1
#
_entry.id   AF-A0A9X3X9S1-F1
#
_cell.length_a   1.000
_cell.length_b   1.000
_cell.length_c   1.000
_cell.angle_alpha   90.00
_cell.angle_beta   90.00
_cell.angle_gamma   90.00
#
_symmetry.space_group_name_H-M   'P 1'
#
loop_
_entity.id
_entity.type
_entity.pdbx_description
1 polymer ?
#
loop_
_entity_poly.entity_id
_entity_poly.type
_entity_poly.pdbx_seq_one_letter_code
_entity_poly.pdbx_strand_id
1 'polypeptide(L)'
;MMTSGSFPLALSALVLGMSACILGDVEPSPVETSVATTTQPVVVAPDPADKRYVNTFQKLDPTRTDFNWQKWPNGTREVQIAGKLIVLDDAYVNSMGKDIQAGNVTRLDIYAERLIVRRPIRVPGAHVRIYARELRFEDTGAEPALLDTSAKQPPVGAEQFRNGDNGQSAGDVHLFVKEFSSQGNRFPRFRMNGGNGQNAGPGKHGAPGVSQTTFASAHQDLLKCARKHGIAASMNFHVSSFKFDPAPLTLDELENNAVALGVDLPTSGTNASPGGRPGEPGNAGSLHANLPGLAPYAEMLGGSAGLSAGYYRGGRAGQPTPAIKLASAKCQHLVGFSTGACRGCGGSTHMADRLIVPSVTRATPTDGRSVDSPSPNRSTGDAGQAELVNAPFAWLHPHSVAMTLSFVEDAFLNGFRTLAVDELTSLDQALDTYQKSPDWQALALGDQALLEQQELRVETLLGKLAARQDYFGNPEHWVPALSLEANKLLFEEEVRWAIRTIYMADWITETQERQVDRAAAIDAAKNLLRQEIRTLESQYNDALLALPQLQIDAETAASHLATLEGELLVAEQRLEARARENVEDRHKVPFWKKGLRVLASVARLIPVGQPYTGAIAGTALDAIAEVKSDAPWDSVKALPDQVKQASETIDKAKEAAAAAKKAKEEKVKPETKKTKKTLREGVKELATKLSPVIEEAKKHKALFASAEAPKEELEKELEKLKGEDAAFKEVAEKAAAITKEREAFAARLTETLDKLENAAGKMGEHYLHLAELLPEEEGITEVLLTQRAMLAIGDMRAKAEQRLLKYHYLLGRSFEYTMLRPYPGDLTLTRLFNEVLSLVKNDATGVISTEQDEQLYTLYREEISSLVELVVTEHAGRLQTTQVEIDLTPDEITRINEGSPLEIDFAERGVFGLEEENLRLLGLEVVDLRFAGAPPAGASFMDLVFEHGGLSRIFHEGVVHVFKHYNQKTRDPLRWTARSQNGTLTMHQPSPAAASLLRALLTGDDANLMLFARPSPWAKFSVRTVFQGARVPLSAVRLRLSYEYERTVGSSNWRAHQQAQNARIGARYANLLHRQPTADELRAGRELLDLGYGDGDVASVVFRLHEQEAQALEVDRIYSEHYGRVPNPAERAFWSLQLLDGRSLAQAKEYVQLVNDAVFEIYARQPTYDELKLYTQLLDQGLGI
;
A
#
# COMPACT_ATOMS: atom_id res chain seq x y z
N MET A 1 -34.89 58.08 -12.51
CA MET A 1 -36.05 57.18 -12.68
C MET A 1 -36.22 56.49 -11.33
N MET A 2 -37.14 56.89 -10.43
CA MET A 2 -38.62 56.84 -10.52
C MET A 2 -39.07 55.44 -10.99
N THR A 3 -39.88 54.65 -10.26
CA THR A 3 -40.97 54.91 -9.28
C THR A 3 -40.94 53.84 -8.16
N SER A 4 -41.28 54.02 -6.87
CA SER A 4 -42.34 54.74 -6.12
C SER A 4 -43.72 54.07 -6.10
N GLY A 5 -44.15 53.60 -4.92
CA GLY A 5 -45.49 53.07 -4.57
C GLY A 5 -45.66 53.14 -3.03
N SER A 6 -46.88 53.19 -2.46
CA SER A 6 -47.07 53.63 -1.05
C SER A 6 -48.43 53.34 -0.39
N PHE A 7 -48.40 52.83 0.86
CA PHE A 7 -49.43 52.97 1.94
C PHE A 7 -50.85 52.37 1.64
N PRO A 8 -51.84 52.32 2.59
CA PRO A 8 -51.97 52.98 3.91
C PRO A 8 -52.50 52.16 5.12
N LEU A 9 -52.73 52.88 6.24
CA LEU A 9 -53.22 52.47 7.57
C LEU A 9 -54.75 52.21 7.69
N ALA A 10 -55.16 51.50 8.77
CA ALA A 10 -56.30 51.81 9.68
C ALA A 10 -56.42 50.73 10.80
N LEU A 11 -57.31 50.81 11.82
CA LEU A 11 -57.52 51.80 12.91
C LEU A 11 -58.51 51.18 13.94
N SER A 12 -58.30 51.41 15.26
CA SER A 12 -59.29 51.34 16.37
C SER A 12 -60.13 50.07 16.68
N ALA A 13 -60.10 49.63 17.95
CA ALA A 13 -61.29 49.52 18.82
C ALA A 13 -60.91 49.32 20.31
N LEU A 14 -61.82 49.65 21.22
CA LEU A 14 -61.65 49.73 22.68
C LEU A 14 -62.64 48.76 23.39
N VAL A 15 -62.38 48.41 24.67
CA VAL A 15 -63.34 48.22 25.82
C VAL A 15 -63.04 47.00 26.73
N LEU A 16 -62.66 47.33 27.98
CA LEU A 16 -62.93 46.72 29.31
C LEU A 16 -63.30 45.21 29.47
N GLY A 17 -62.69 44.55 30.46
CA GLY A 17 -63.44 43.60 31.31
C GLY A 17 -62.72 42.46 32.07
N MET A 18 -62.25 42.75 33.29
CA MET A 18 -62.15 41.83 34.47
C MET A 18 -61.16 40.62 34.50
N SER A 19 -60.72 40.37 35.73
CA SER A 19 -59.69 39.43 36.20
C SER A 19 -59.96 37.93 36.01
N ALA A 20 -58.89 37.18 35.73
CA ALA A 20 -58.59 35.90 36.40
C ALA A 20 -57.08 35.61 36.34
N CYS A 21 -56.48 35.12 37.43
CA CYS A 21 -55.08 34.68 37.44
C CYS A 21 -54.98 33.28 36.80
N ILE A 22 -54.21 33.14 35.73
CA ILE A 22 -53.70 31.85 35.23
C ILE A 22 -52.23 32.03 34.84
N LEU A 23 -51.37 31.14 35.36
CA LEU A 23 -49.98 30.99 34.92
C LEU A 23 -49.97 30.33 33.54
N GLY A 24 -49.27 30.92 32.58
CA GLY A 24 -49.15 30.39 31.21
C GLY A 24 -47.78 30.74 30.63
N ASP A 25 -46.98 29.68 30.46
CA ASP A 25 -45.82 29.47 29.61
C ASP A 25 -45.20 30.66 28.87
N VAL A 26 -43.93 30.93 29.19
CA VAL A 26 -42.97 31.59 28.29
C VAL A 26 -42.05 30.51 27.76
N GLU A 27 -42.18 30.16 26.47
CA GLU A 27 -41.22 29.31 25.78
C GLU A 27 -39.84 29.98 25.78
N PRO A 28 -38.77 29.31 26.25
CA PRO A 28 -37.42 29.79 26.02
C PRO A 28 -37.04 29.56 24.55
N SER A 29 -36.81 30.66 23.82
CA SER A 29 -36.22 30.64 22.47
C SER A 29 -34.96 29.76 22.45
N PRO A 30 -34.75 28.93 21.40
CA PRO A 30 -33.55 28.11 21.33
C PRO A 30 -32.30 28.99 21.32
N VAL A 31 -31.32 28.63 22.16
CA VAL A 31 -29.99 29.21 22.11
C VAL A 31 -29.31 28.67 20.86
N GLU A 32 -29.21 29.50 19.82
CA GLU A 32 -28.31 29.22 18.70
C GLU A 32 -26.87 29.19 19.23
N THR A 33 -26.33 27.99 19.41
CA THR A 33 -24.91 27.78 19.63
C THR A 33 -24.16 28.17 18.37
N SER A 34 -23.68 29.42 18.32
CA SER A 34 -22.72 29.86 17.31
C SER A 34 -21.39 29.14 17.54
N VAL A 35 -21.29 27.91 17.03
CA VAL A 35 -20.03 27.17 16.97
C VAL A 35 -19.06 27.99 16.15
N ALA A 36 -18.07 28.59 16.82
CA ALA A 36 -16.95 29.24 16.16
C ALA A 36 -16.25 28.16 15.32
N THR A 37 -16.55 28.16 14.02
CA THR A 37 -16.08 27.13 13.10
C THR A 37 -14.65 27.47 12.73
N THR A 38 -13.71 27.15 13.63
CA THR A 38 -12.30 27.08 13.27
C THR A 38 -12.21 26.07 12.15
N THR A 39 -11.95 26.53 10.93
CA THR A 39 -11.89 25.69 9.74
C THR A 39 -10.63 24.82 9.82
N GLN A 40 -10.70 23.72 10.56
CA GLN A 40 -9.82 22.59 10.31
C GLN A 40 -9.92 22.25 8.82
N PRO A 41 -8.79 22.02 8.13
CA PRO A 41 -8.84 21.60 6.75
C PRO A 41 -9.68 20.33 6.68
N VAL A 42 -10.73 20.34 5.84
CA VAL A 42 -11.50 19.13 5.58
C VAL A 42 -10.53 18.13 4.98
N VAL A 43 -10.18 17.11 5.76
CA VAL A 43 -9.29 16.04 5.29
C VAL A 43 -10.00 15.38 4.10
N VAL A 44 -9.41 15.53 2.91
CA VAL A 44 -9.93 14.95 1.67
C VAL A 44 -9.31 13.57 1.50
N ALA A 45 -10.09 12.60 1.02
CA ALA A 45 -9.54 11.29 0.67
C ALA A 45 -8.39 11.46 -0.34
N PRO A 46 -7.29 10.70 -0.22
CA PRO A 46 -6.17 10.81 -1.15
C PRO A 46 -6.66 10.60 -2.59
N ASP A 47 -6.17 11.41 -3.53
CA ASP A 47 -6.48 11.23 -4.95
C ASP A 47 -5.59 10.12 -5.53
N PRO A 48 -6.13 8.99 -6.02
CA PRO A 48 -5.32 7.92 -6.58
C PRO A 48 -4.52 8.34 -7.83
N ALA A 49 -4.84 9.48 -8.47
CA ALA A 49 -4.09 10.07 -9.58
C ALA A 49 -2.95 11.01 -9.13
N ASP A 50 -2.76 11.25 -7.84
CA ASP A 50 -1.67 12.07 -7.30
C ASP A 50 -0.31 11.49 -7.75
N LYS A 51 0.63 12.38 -8.08
CA LYS A 51 2.01 12.02 -8.45
C LYS A 51 2.72 11.24 -7.34
N ARG A 52 2.34 11.43 -6.08
CA ARG A 52 2.84 10.62 -4.94
C ARG A 52 2.55 9.12 -5.12
N TYR A 53 1.53 8.75 -5.90
CA TYR A 53 1.19 7.37 -6.24
C TYR A 53 1.47 7.03 -7.72
N VAL A 54 2.31 7.79 -8.42
CA VAL A 54 2.76 7.52 -9.81
C VAL A 54 4.26 7.77 -9.99
N ASN A 55 5.03 6.68 -10.12
CA ASN A 55 6.47 6.70 -10.36
C ASN A 55 6.81 6.48 -11.85
N THR A 56 7.79 7.22 -12.37
CA THR A 56 8.33 7.03 -13.73
C THR A 56 9.84 6.88 -13.71
N PHE A 57 10.32 5.92 -14.49
CA PHE A 57 11.72 5.54 -14.60
C PHE A 57 12.15 5.53 -16.07
N GLN A 58 13.34 6.04 -16.36
CA GLN A 58 13.93 6.00 -17.71
C GLN A 58 15.33 5.39 -17.69
N LYS A 59 15.61 4.52 -18.66
CA LYS A 59 16.94 3.94 -18.88
C LYS A 59 17.45 4.35 -20.27
N LEU A 60 18.57 5.05 -20.30
CA LEU A 60 19.23 5.49 -21.53
C LEU A 60 20.12 4.36 -22.10
N ASP A 61 20.06 4.15 -23.40
CA ASP A 61 21.00 3.33 -24.18
C ASP A 61 21.79 4.26 -25.13
N PRO A 62 23.00 4.70 -24.73
CA PRO A 62 23.83 5.58 -25.55
C PRO A 62 24.44 4.87 -26.77
N THR A 63 24.36 3.54 -26.87
CA THR A 63 24.95 2.78 -27.99
C THR A 63 24.07 2.86 -29.23
N ARG A 64 22.74 2.96 -29.06
CA ARG A 64 21.76 3.04 -30.13
C ARG A 64 21.43 4.51 -30.45
N THR A 65 22.21 5.10 -31.35
CA THR A 65 22.08 6.50 -31.75
C THR A 65 21.21 6.74 -32.99
N ASP A 66 20.88 5.70 -33.78
CA ASP A 66 20.02 5.80 -34.95
C ASP A 66 18.69 5.05 -34.72
N PHE A 67 17.56 5.76 -34.69
CA PHE A 67 16.22 5.19 -34.48
C PHE A 67 15.12 6.10 -35.04
N ASN A 68 14.04 5.54 -35.62
CA ASN A 68 12.93 6.32 -36.21
C ASN A 68 13.40 7.41 -37.20
N TRP A 69 14.29 7.03 -38.13
CA TRP A 69 14.88 7.92 -39.15
C TRP A 69 15.56 9.19 -38.60
N GLN A 70 15.95 9.17 -37.34
CA GLN A 70 16.50 10.32 -36.64
C GLN A 70 17.74 9.90 -35.85
N LYS A 71 18.71 10.81 -35.81
CA LYS A 71 19.90 10.67 -34.97
C LYS A 71 19.60 11.21 -33.58
N TRP A 72 19.94 10.41 -32.58
CA TRP A 72 19.80 10.70 -31.16
C TRP A 72 21.20 10.78 -30.55
N PRO A 73 21.78 11.98 -30.38
CA PRO A 73 23.16 12.13 -29.89
C PRO A 73 23.39 11.51 -28.50
N ASN A 74 22.34 11.47 -27.69
CA ASN A 74 22.35 10.89 -26.35
C ASN A 74 21.88 9.42 -26.33
N GLY A 75 21.51 8.85 -27.48
CA GLY A 75 20.94 7.50 -27.60
C GLY A 75 19.42 7.39 -27.44
N THR A 76 18.92 6.15 -27.47
CA THR A 76 17.49 5.81 -27.23
C THR A 76 17.20 5.55 -25.76
N ARG A 77 15.93 5.47 -25.37
CA ARG A 77 15.52 5.17 -23.99
C ARG A 77 14.45 4.08 -23.87
N GLU A 78 14.52 3.31 -22.79
CA GLU A 78 13.42 2.50 -22.27
C GLU A 78 12.71 3.31 -21.17
N VAL A 79 11.38 3.30 -21.15
CA VAL A 79 10.55 4.02 -20.16
C VAL A 79 9.69 3.02 -19.40
N GLN A 80 9.59 3.17 -18.08
CA GLN A 80 8.74 2.36 -17.22
C GLN A 80 7.91 3.27 -16.31
N ILE A 81 6.61 3.00 -16.17
CA ILE A 81 5.67 3.81 -15.37
C ILE A 81 4.94 2.88 -14.40
N ALA A 82 4.85 3.23 -13.13
CA ALA A 82 4.10 2.49 -12.11
C ALA A 82 3.11 3.41 -11.37
N GLY A 83 1.87 2.98 -11.10
CA GLY A 83 0.93 3.83 -10.34
C GLY A 83 -0.37 3.18 -9.86
N LYS A 84 -1.04 3.80 -8.88
CA LYS A 84 -2.41 3.41 -8.48
C LYS A 84 -3.41 3.79 -9.57
N LEU A 85 -3.43 5.05 -10.00
CA LEU A 85 -4.18 5.48 -11.19
C LEU A 85 -3.28 6.26 -12.14
N ILE A 86 -3.07 5.72 -13.34
CA ILE A 86 -2.35 6.40 -14.43
C ILE A 86 -3.40 6.94 -15.41
N VAL A 87 -3.41 8.26 -15.61
CA VAL A 87 -4.28 8.92 -16.59
C VAL A 87 -3.42 9.54 -17.69
N LEU A 88 -3.52 9.01 -18.91
CA LEU A 88 -2.80 9.49 -20.08
C LEU A 88 -3.67 10.50 -20.85
N ASP A 89 -3.62 11.77 -20.39
CA ASP A 89 -4.40 12.89 -20.93
C ASP A 89 -3.52 14.11 -21.34
N ASP A 90 -4.13 15.27 -21.58
CA ASP A 90 -3.40 16.48 -21.95
C ASP A 90 -2.45 16.99 -20.85
N ALA A 91 -2.80 16.89 -19.57
CA ALA A 91 -1.94 17.34 -18.48
C ALA A 91 -0.72 16.42 -18.38
N TYR A 92 -0.94 15.11 -18.50
CA TYR A 92 0.14 14.12 -18.55
C TYR A 92 1.02 14.28 -19.80
N VAL A 93 0.41 14.48 -20.98
CA VAL A 93 1.16 14.67 -22.23
C VAL A 93 1.99 15.96 -22.23
N ASN A 94 1.45 17.06 -21.70
CA ASN A 94 2.17 18.33 -21.65
C ASN A 94 3.32 18.36 -20.62
N SER A 95 3.22 17.57 -19.54
CA SER A 95 4.24 17.51 -18.49
C SER A 95 5.31 16.44 -18.73
N MET A 96 4.94 15.25 -19.19
CA MET A 96 5.86 14.10 -19.32
C MET A 96 5.65 13.28 -20.61
N GLY A 97 4.47 13.32 -21.23
CA GLY A 97 4.25 12.61 -22.49
C GLY A 97 4.97 13.22 -23.70
N LYS A 98 5.46 14.46 -23.64
CA LYS A 98 6.43 14.99 -24.62
C LYS A 98 7.68 14.13 -24.71
N ASP A 99 8.15 13.60 -23.57
CA ASP A 99 9.29 12.71 -23.53
C ASP A 99 8.97 11.32 -24.05
N ILE A 100 7.83 10.75 -23.62
CA ILE A 100 7.38 9.44 -24.08
C ILE A 100 7.15 9.44 -25.61
N GLN A 101 6.60 10.53 -26.15
CA GLN A 101 6.34 10.69 -27.59
C GLN A 101 7.52 11.30 -28.38
N ALA A 102 8.71 11.47 -27.77
CA ALA A 102 9.87 12.07 -28.43
C ALA A 102 10.40 11.25 -29.62
N GLY A 103 10.00 9.97 -29.75
CA GLY A 103 10.41 9.09 -30.85
C GLY A 103 11.79 8.45 -30.69
N ASN A 104 12.44 8.67 -29.54
CA ASN A 104 13.65 7.95 -29.10
C ASN A 104 13.35 6.80 -28.11
N VAL A 105 12.08 6.55 -27.79
CA VAL A 105 11.65 5.49 -26.88
C VAL A 105 11.62 4.16 -27.64
N THR A 106 12.37 3.16 -27.19
CA THR A 106 12.40 1.81 -27.80
C THR A 106 11.52 0.80 -27.06
N ARG A 107 11.18 1.09 -25.80
CA ARG A 107 10.30 0.26 -24.98
C ARG A 107 9.54 1.12 -23.96
N LEU A 108 8.27 0.79 -23.74
CA LEU A 108 7.40 1.41 -22.76
C LEU A 108 6.69 0.33 -21.93
N ASP A 109 7.07 0.18 -20.66
CA ASP A 109 6.35 -0.70 -19.71
C ASP A 109 5.44 0.13 -18.79
N ILE A 110 4.21 -0.30 -18.57
CA ILE A 110 3.24 0.36 -17.67
C ILE A 110 2.70 -0.67 -16.66
N TYR A 111 2.78 -0.32 -15.38
CA TYR A 111 2.34 -1.13 -14.25
C TYR A 111 1.29 -0.34 -13.45
N ALA A 112 0.01 -0.66 -13.60
CA ALA A 112 -1.06 0.10 -12.96
C ALA A 112 -1.95 -0.79 -12.09
N GLU A 113 -2.61 -0.21 -11.09
CA GLU A 113 -3.92 -0.77 -10.71
C GLU A 113 -4.93 -0.38 -11.80
N ARG A 114 -5.02 0.91 -12.14
CA ARG A 114 -5.88 1.39 -13.26
C ARG A 114 -5.11 2.26 -14.24
N LEU A 115 -5.25 1.96 -15.53
CA LEU A 115 -4.73 2.74 -16.65
C LEU A 115 -5.88 3.30 -17.48
N ILE A 116 -6.03 4.63 -17.50
CA ILE A 116 -7.00 5.35 -18.33
C ILE A 116 -6.25 6.05 -19.47
N VAL A 117 -6.57 5.70 -20.70
CA VAL A 117 -6.04 6.35 -21.90
C VAL A 117 -7.10 7.33 -22.42
N ARG A 118 -6.79 8.64 -22.41
CA ARG A 118 -7.72 9.71 -22.86
C ARG A 118 -7.41 10.29 -24.23
N ARG A 119 -6.20 10.05 -24.74
CA ARG A 119 -5.69 10.59 -26.02
C ARG A 119 -4.75 9.60 -26.73
N PRO A 120 -4.44 9.82 -28.02
CA PRO A 120 -3.39 9.08 -28.71
C PRO A 120 -2.03 9.19 -28.02
N ILE A 121 -1.43 8.03 -27.74
CA ILE A 121 -0.04 7.92 -27.27
C ILE A 121 0.77 7.27 -28.38
N ARG A 122 1.65 8.07 -28.99
CA ARG A 122 2.45 7.69 -30.16
C ARG A 122 3.89 7.38 -29.74
N VAL A 123 4.26 6.11 -29.81
CA VAL A 123 5.58 5.58 -29.44
C VAL A 123 6.14 4.75 -30.62
N PRO A 124 6.48 5.40 -31.74
CA PRO A 124 6.76 4.73 -33.01
C PRO A 124 7.91 3.72 -32.88
N GLY A 125 7.71 2.50 -33.36
CA GLY A 125 8.70 1.41 -33.30
C GLY A 125 9.03 0.91 -31.89
N ALA A 126 8.32 1.37 -30.84
CA ALA A 126 8.57 0.95 -29.46
C ALA A 126 7.74 -0.28 -29.07
N HIS A 127 8.34 -1.23 -28.36
CA HIS A 127 7.58 -2.34 -27.76
C HIS A 127 6.84 -1.83 -26.51
N VAL A 128 5.55 -2.07 -26.41
CA VAL A 128 4.71 -1.63 -25.29
C VAL A 128 4.31 -2.84 -24.44
N ARG A 129 4.40 -2.74 -23.11
CA ARG A 129 3.91 -3.74 -22.17
C ARG A 129 3.02 -3.09 -21.14
N ILE A 130 1.83 -3.64 -20.92
CA ILE A 130 0.87 -3.12 -19.95
C ILE A 130 0.48 -4.25 -19.00
N TYR A 131 0.66 -3.99 -17.71
CA TYR A 131 0.25 -4.83 -16.59
C TYR A 131 -0.74 -4.00 -15.76
N ALA A 132 -2.04 -4.26 -15.84
CA ALA A 132 -3.04 -3.43 -15.17
C ALA A 132 -4.31 -4.17 -14.75
N ARG A 133 -4.86 -3.91 -13.56
CA ARG A 133 -6.17 -4.48 -13.18
C ARG A 133 -7.25 -3.97 -14.14
N GLU A 134 -7.36 -2.67 -14.34
CA GLU A 134 -8.26 -2.05 -15.33
C GLU A 134 -7.48 -1.31 -16.42
N LEU A 135 -7.76 -1.62 -17.69
CA LEU A 135 -7.37 -0.79 -18.85
C LEU A 135 -8.63 -0.20 -19.49
N ARG A 136 -8.74 1.13 -19.45
CA ARG A 136 -9.90 1.88 -19.98
C ARG A 136 -9.49 2.92 -21.03
N PHE A 137 -10.20 2.93 -22.16
CA PHE A 137 -10.10 3.99 -23.17
C PHE A 137 -11.29 4.96 -23.07
N GLU A 138 -11.02 6.23 -22.77
CA GLU A 138 -12.00 7.32 -22.67
C GLU A 138 -11.78 8.35 -23.79
N ASP A 139 -12.76 8.56 -24.67
CA ASP A 139 -12.64 9.50 -25.79
C ASP A 139 -12.98 10.94 -25.38
N THR A 140 -12.26 11.45 -24.37
CA THR A 140 -12.41 12.84 -23.87
C THR A 140 -11.51 13.84 -24.61
N GLY A 141 -10.55 13.36 -25.40
CA GLY A 141 -9.69 14.17 -26.26
C GLY A 141 -10.30 14.57 -27.60
N ALA A 142 -9.63 15.51 -28.29
CA ALA A 142 -9.98 15.92 -29.65
C ALA A 142 -9.69 14.83 -30.71
N GLU A 143 -8.69 13.98 -30.46
CA GLU A 143 -8.43 12.75 -31.22
C GLU A 143 -8.84 11.53 -30.36
N PRO A 144 -9.40 10.45 -30.95
CA PRO A 144 -9.78 9.25 -30.21
C PRO A 144 -8.61 8.61 -29.46
N ALA A 145 -8.85 8.12 -28.25
CA ALA A 145 -7.81 7.48 -27.43
C ALA A 145 -7.29 6.19 -28.09
N LEU A 146 -5.97 6.08 -28.27
CA LEU A 146 -5.32 4.92 -28.88
C LEU A 146 -3.84 4.82 -28.47
N LEU A 147 -3.26 3.63 -28.57
CA LEU A 147 -1.83 3.38 -28.45
C LEU A 147 -1.27 3.09 -29.85
N ASP A 148 -0.30 3.88 -30.31
CA ASP A 148 0.27 3.80 -31.66
C ASP A 148 1.77 3.49 -31.59
N THR A 149 2.16 2.26 -31.95
CA THR A 149 3.56 1.83 -32.08
C THR A 149 4.03 1.84 -33.55
N SER A 150 3.19 2.35 -34.48
CA SER A 150 3.48 2.31 -35.92
C SER A 150 4.82 2.94 -36.25
N ALA A 151 5.57 2.31 -37.14
CA ALA A 151 6.91 2.77 -37.47
C ALA A 151 6.89 4.13 -38.19
N LYS A 152 7.85 5.00 -37.87
CA LYS A 152 7.97 6.29 -38.54
C LYS A 152 8.37 6.08 -40.01
N GLN A 153 7.86 6.93 -40.89
CA GLN A 153 8.08 6.85 -42.33
C GLN A 153 9.42 7.50 -42.72
N PRO A 154 10.17 6.93 -43.70
CA PRO A 154 11.41 7.54 -44.19
C PRO A 154 11.13 8.87 -44.92
N PRO A 155 11.99 9.89 -44.78
CA PRO A 155 11.79 11.19 -45.42
C PRO A 155 12.23 11.20 -46.91
N VAL A 156 11.31 11.61 -47.79
CA VAL A 156 11.53 11.92 -49.23
C VAL A 156 12.09 10.72 -50.04
N GLY A 157 12.15 10.81 -51.37
CA GLY A 157 12.81 9.78 -52.20
C GLY A 157 14.33 9.86 -52.13
N ALA A 158 15.02 8.74 -52.40
CA ALA A 158 16.47 8.67 -52.33
C ALA A 158 17.18 9.52 -53.42
N GLU A 159 18.47 9.80 -53.23
CA GLU A 159 19.29 10.54 -54.21
C GLU A 159 19.43 9.77 -55.53
N GLN A 160 19.81 10.45 -56.63
CA GLN A 160 19.96 9.81 -57.94
C GLN A 160 20.83 8.53 -57.88
N PHE A 161 20.34 7.45 -58.49
CA PHE A 161 20.92 6.10 -58.49
C PHE A 161 21.01 5.37 -57.14
N ARG A 162 20.65 6.00 -56.01
CA ARG A 162 20.60 5.31 -54.70
C ARG A 162 19.36 4.43 -54.59
N ASN A 163 19.53 3.29 -53.92
CA ASN A 163 18.37 2.54 -53.44
C ASN A 163 17.64 3.37 -52.37
N GLY A 164 16.32 3.17 -52.25
CA GLY A 164 15.56 3.67 -51.11
C GLY A 164 15.86 2.85 -49.85
N ASP A 165 15.85 3.51 -48.70
CA ASP A 165 15.95 2.85 -47.40
C ASP A 165 14.69 2.03 -47.05
N ASN A 166 14.87 0.89 -46.38
CA ASN A 166 13.77 -0.03 -46.04
C ASN A 166 12.92 0.51 -44.88
N GLY A 167 11.60 0.40 -44.99
CA GLY A 167 10.65 0.74 -43.93
C GLY A 167 10.94 -0.02 -42.65
N GLN A 168 10.85 0.67 -41.51
CA GLN A 168 11.07 0.08 -40.19
C GLN A 168 9.85 -0.76 -39.77
N SER A 169 10.06 -1.82 -39.00
CA SER A 169 8.94 -2.56 -38.39
C SER A 169 8.31 -1.75 -37.25
N ALA A 170 7.02 -1.96 -36.98
CA ALA A 170 6.39 -1.45 -35.76
C ALA A 170 6.86 -2.24 -34.52
N GLY A 171 6.62 -1.69 -33.34
CA GLY A 171 6.83 -2.40 -32.08
C GLY A 171 5.60 -3.20 -31.64
N ASP A 172 5.81 -4.31 -30.95
CA ASP A 172 4.76 -5.18 -30.45
C ASP A 172 4.04 -4.60 -29.22
N VAL A 173 2.82 -5.06 -28.95
CA VAL A 173 2.03 -4.69 -27.77
C VAL A 173 1.72 -5.93 -26.94
N HIS A 174 2.16 -5.96 -25.69
CA HIS A 174 1.79 -6.99 -24.70
C HIS A 174 0.79 -6.43 -23.68
N LEU A 175 -0.36 -7.08 -23.54
CA LEU A 175 -1.43 -6.71 -22.61
C LEU A 175 -1.69 -7.84 -21.60
N PHE A 176 -1.38 -7.56 -20.34
CA PHE A 176 -1.67 -8.40 -19.20
C PHE A 176 -2.63 -7.64 -18.30
N VAL A 177 -3.93 -7.79 -18.56
CA VAL A 177 -4.98 -7.02 -17.87
C VAL A 177 -6.07 -7.92 -17.29
N LYS A 178 -6.66 -7.53 -16.17
CA LYS A 178 -7.82 -8.25 -15.60
C LYS A 178 -9.10 -7.85 -16.34
N GLU A 179 -9.27 -6.56 -16.58
CA GLU A 179 -10.46 -5.96 -17.18
C GLU A 179 -10.06 -4.95 -18.27
N PHE A 180 -10.77 -4.98 -19.40
CA PHE A 180 -10.60 -4.06 -20.52
C PHE A 180 -11.93 -3.40 -20.86
N SER A 181 -11.94 -2.08 -21.01
CA SER A 181 -13.11 -1.33 -21.47
C SER A 181 -12.76 -0.26 -22.51
N SER A 182 -13.67 -0.06 -23.46
CA SER A 182 -13.50 0.91 -24.54
C SER A 182 -14.77 1.73 -24.71
N GLN A 183 -14.69 3.05 -24.47
CA GLN A 183 -15.86 3.91 -24.60
C GLN A 183 -16.44 3.82 -26.02
N GLY A 184 -17.74 3.50 -26.10
CA GLY A 184 -18.47 3.36 -27.35
C GLY A 184 -17.99 2.22 -28.27
N ASN A 185 -17.20 1.25 -27.77
CA ASN A 185 -16.63 0.13 -28.54
C ASN A 185 -15.99 0.60 -29.87
N ARG A 186 -15.18 1.67 -29.83
CA ARG A 186 -14.49 2.16 -31.03
C ARG A 186 -13.23 1.36 -31.33
N PHE A 187 -12.95 1.23 -32.63
CA PHE A 187 -11.81 0.50 -33.18
C PHE A 187 -11.02 1.40 -34.15
N PRO A 188 -9.68 1.28 -34.25
CA PRO A 188 -8.80 0.52 -33.37
C PRO A 188 -8.49 1.28 -32.06
N ARG A 189 -7.97 0.55 -31.06
CA ARG A 189 -7.36 1.12 -29.84
C ARG A 189 -5.85 0.85 -29.76
N PHE A 190 -5.36 -0.14 -30.49
CA PHE A 190 -3.94 -0.44 -30.65
C PHE A 190 -3.61 -0.39 -32.14
N ARG A 191 -2.56 0.34 -32.54
CA ARG A 191 -2.07 0.37 -33.92
C ARG A 191 -0.58 0.06 -33.93
N MET A 192 -0.20 -0.92 -34.76
CA MET A 192 1.15 -1.48 -34.86
C MET A 192 1.57 -1.59 -36.33
N ASN A 193 1.39 -0.53 -37.12
CA ASN A 193 1.59 -0.61 -38.58
C ASN A 193 3.06 -0.46 -39.00
N GLY A 194 3.49 -1.31 -39.92
CA GLY A 194 4.83 -1.26 -40.50
C GLY A 194 5.09 0.03 -41.31
N GLY A 195 6.32 0.51 -41.28
CA GLY A 195 6.76 1.66 -42.07
C GLY A 195 6.82 1.33 -43.57
N ASN A 196 6.55 2.31 -44.43
CA ASN A 196 6.72 2.13 -45.86
C ASN A 196 8.20 2.21 -46.24
N GLY A 197 8.59 1.52 -47.32
CA GLY A 197 9.89 1.68 -47.93
C GLY A 197 10.04 3.05 -48.61
N GLN A 198 11.25 3.59 -48.61
CA GLN A 198 11.54 4.85 -49.29
C GLN A 198 11.49 4.67 -50.81
N ASN A 199 11.01 5.69 -51.53
CA ASN A 199 11.02 5.69 -53.00
C ASN A 199 12.45 5.60 -53.55
N ALA A 200 12.63 4.85 -54.63
CA ALA A 200 13.91 4.69 -55.30
C ALA A 200 14.49 6.02 -55.79
N GLY A 201 15.81 6.13 -55.78
CA GLY A 201 16.53 7.22 -56.39
C GLY A 201 16.36 7.22 -57.91
N PRO A 202 16.10 8.38 -58.55
CA PRO A 202 15.88 8.44 -60.00
C PRO A 202 17.09 7.94 -60.78
N GLY A 203 16.83 7.39 -61.96
CA GLY A 203 17.86 7.04 -62.96
C GLY A 203 18.25 8.24 -63.81
N LYS A 204 18.79 7.96 -65.01
CA LYS A 204 19.19 8.99 -65.97
C LYS A 204 18.95 8.53 -67.40
N HIS A 205 18.26 9.37 -68.17
CA HIS A 205 18.13 9.18 -69.62
C HIS A 205 19.48 9.28 -70.32
N GLY A 206 19.65 8.52 -71.38
CA GLY A 206 20.82 8.62 -72.22
C GLY A 206 20.88 9.95 -72.96
N ALA A 207 22.07 10.54 -73.08
CA ALA A 207 22.26 11.75 -73.87
C ALA A 207 22.14 11.42 -75.37
N PRO A 208 21.43 12.23 -76.17
CA PRO A 208 21.36 12.02 -77.60
C PRO A 208 22.75 12.15 -78.25
N GLY A 209 22.97 11.35 -79.29
CA GLY A 209 24.16 11.43 -80.12
C GLY A 209 24.20 12.75 -80.89
N VAL A 210 25.42 13.22 -81.17
CA VAL A 210 25.64 14.46 -81.91
C VAL A 210 25.27 14.22 -83.37
N SER A 211 24.23 14.91 -83.85
CA SER A 211 23.85 14.93 -85.26
C SER A 211 24.74 15.90 -86.03
N GLN A 212 25.05 15.57 -87.29
CA GLN A 212 26.00 16.28 -88.12
C GLN A 212 25.35 16.80 -89.40
N THR A 213 25.85 17.92 -89.90
CA THR A 213 25.38 18.54 -91.15
C THR A 213 25.63 17.61 -92.34
N THR A 214 24.60 17.35 -93.15
CA THR A 214 24.68 16.44 -94.30
C THR A 214 25.42 17.06 -95.48
N PHE A 215 26.04 16.23 -96.32
CA PHE A 215 26.70 16.66 -97.56
C PHE A 215 25.73 17.41 -98.48
N ALA A 216 24.50 16.91 -98.63
CA ALA A 216 23.47 17.56 -99.43
C ALA A 216 23.15 18.97 -98.95
N SER A 217 23.05 19.21 -97.64
CA SER A 217 22.77 20.56 -97.11
C SER A 217 23.96 21.53 -97.28
N ALA A 218 25.20 21.06 -97.09
CA ALA A 218 26.39 21.89 -97.13
C ALA A 218 27.00 22.11 -98.53
N HIS A 219 26.87 21.15 -99.45
CA HIS A 219 27.64 21.08 -100.72
C HIS A 219 26.74 20.88 -101.94
N GLN A 220 25.68 21.69 -102.05
CA GLN A 220 24.66 21.64 -103.11
C GLN A 220 25.23 21.58 -104.54
N ASP A 221 26.33 22.27 -104.85
CA ASP A 221 26.89 22.28 -106.21
C ASP A 221 27.65 21.00 -106.57
N LEU A 222 28.32 20.37 -105.59
CA LEU A 222 28.91 19.04 -105.77
C LEU A 222 27.80 17.98 -105.91
N LEU A 223 26.68 18.16 -105.21
CA LEU A 223 25.51 17.30 -105.36
C LEU A 223 24.86 17.42 -106.74
N LYS A 224 24.69 18.64 -107.27
CA LYS A 224 24.23 18.87 -108.66
C LYS A 224 25.13 18.17 -109.68
N CYS A 225 26.46 18.21 -109.48
CA CYS A 225 27.41 17.49 -110.33
C CYS A 225 27.18 15.97 -110.28
N ALA A 226 27.07 15.39 -109.07
CA ALA A 226 26.79 13.97 -108.90
C ALA A 226 25.45 13.54 -109.52
N ARG A 227 24.37 14.32 -109.33
CA ARG A 227 23.05 14.06 -109.93
C ARG A 227 23.08 14.04 -111.46
N LYS A 228 23.74 15.04 -112.06
CA LYS A 228 23.71 15.25 -113.51
C LYS A 228 24.67 14.33 -114.27
N HIS A 229 25.79 13.93 -113.65
CA HIS A 229 26.88 13.25 -114.36
C HIS A 229 27.38 11.95 -113.71
N GLY A 230 26.95 11.66 -112.48
CA GLY A 230 27.32 10.45 -111.72
C GLY A 230 28.57 10.62 -110.86
N ILE A 231 28.86 9.57 -110.09
CA ILE A 231 29.98 9.49 -109.14
C ILE A 231 31.01 8.48 -109.66
N ALA A 232 32.29 8.66 -109.33
CA ALA A 232 33.37 7.70 -109.58
C ALA A 232 34.38 7.70 -108.42
N ALA A 233 35.07 6.57 -108.19
CA ALA A 233 36.14 6.50 -107.19
C ALA A 233 37.39 7.22 -107.68
N SER A 234 37.83 6.83 -108.87
CA SER A 234 39.07 7.25 -109.53
C SER A 234 38.91 7.05 -111.05
N MET A 235 39.96 7.38 -111.80
CA MET A 235 40.08 7.04 -113.22
C MET A 235 41.33 6.19 -113.43
N ASN A 236 41.17 5.01 -114.03
CA ASN A 236 42.28 4.19 -114.47
C ASN A 236 42.54 4.39 -115.98
N PHE A 237 43.76 4.79 -116.32
CA PHE A 237 44.20 4.93 -117.71
C PHE A 237 44.72 3.59 -118.24
N HIS A 238 43.92 2.92 -119.08
CA HIS A 238 44.39 1.85 -119.94
C HIS A 238 44.22 2.23 -121.42
N VAL A 239 45.18 1.76 -122.24
CA VAL A 239 45.67 2.36 -123.51
C VAL A 239 44.65 2.42 -124.68
N SER A 240 43.38 2.12 -124.42
CA SER A 240 42.30 2.20 -125.44
C SER A 240 40.89 2.43 -124.88
N SER A 241 40.70 2.65 -123.57
CA SER A 241 39.36 2.97 -123.02
C SER A 241 39.43 3.70 -121.68
N PHE A 242 38.64 4.77 -121.53
CA PHE A 242 38.40 5.40 -120.24
C PHE A 242 37.45 4.52 -119.41
N LYS A 243 37.95 3.95 -118.31
CA LYS A 243 37.12 3.30 -117.30
C LYS A 243 37.24 4.07 -115.99
N PHE A 244 36.11 4.57 -115.52
CA PHE A 244 35.95 5.05 -114.16
C PHE A 244 35.80 3.84 -113.25
N ASP A 245 36.56 3.80 -112.16
CA ASP A 245 36.33 2.81 -111.13
C ASP A 245 34.98 3.11 -110.46
N PRO A 246 34.15 2.08 -110.18
CA PRO A 246 32.85 2.27 -109.56
C PRO A 246 33.02 3.01 -108.22
N ALA A 247 32.21 4.04 -108.01
CA ALA A 247 32.26 4.81 -106.78
C ALA A 247 31.98 3.93 -105.55
N PRO A 248 32.65 4.16 -104.40
CA PRO A 248 32.40 3.41 -103.17
C PRO A 248 31.10 3.84 -102.45
N LEU A 249 30.27 4.66 -103.10
CA LEU A 249 28.95 5.10 -102.66
C LEU A 249 28.02 5.38 -103.85
N THR A 250 26.71 5.27 -103.61
CA THR A 250 25.67 5.65 -104.58
C THR A 250 25.29 7.13 -104.50
N LEU A 251 24.46 7.61 -105.44
CA LEU A 251 23.91 8.96 -105.40
C LEU A 251 22.95 9.17 -104.22
N ASP A 252 22.10 8.19 -103.93
CA ASP A 252 21.20 8.20 -102.78
C ASP A 252 21.97 8.26 -101.45
N GLU A 253 23.07 7.49 -101.36
CA GLU A 253 23.97 7.53 -100.22
C GLU A 253 24.70 8.88 -100.05
N LEU A 254 25.04 9.56 -101.16
CA LEU A 254 25.60 10.91 -101.13
C LEU A 254 24.58 11.96 -100.68
N GLU A 255 23.30 11.76 -101.00
CA GLU A 255 22.22 12.69 -100.66
C GLU A 255 21.76 12.56 -99.21
N ASN A 256 21.51 11.32 -98.77
CA ASN A 256 20.81 11.04 -97.52
C ASN A 256 21.74 10.62 -96.38
N ASN A 257 22.89 10.01 -96.68
CA ASN A 257 23.75 9.37 -95.68
C ASN A 257 25.13 10.06 -95.53
N ALA A 258 25.58 10.84 -96.51
CA ALA A 258 26.89 11.50 -96.42
C ALA A 258 26.87 12.74 -95.51
N VAL A 259 27.94 12.91 -94.71
CA VAL A 259 28.18 14.14 -93.92
C VAL A 259 28.96 15.17 -94.73
N ALA A 260 28.86 16.44 -94.33
CA ALA A 260 29.58 17.54 -94.96
C ALA A 260 31.11 17.34 -94.90
N LEU A 261 31.82 17.82 -95.93
CA LEU A 261 33.28 17.74 -96.00
C LEU A 261 33.94 18.41 -94.78
N GLY A 262 34.90 17.71 -94.17
CA GLY A 262 35.61 18.18 -92.97
C GLY A 262 34.87 17.96 -91.64
N VAL A 263 33.61 17.53 -91.66
CA VAL A 263 32.83 17.21 -90.46
C VAL A 263 33.05 15.76 -90.04
N ASP A 264 33.01 15.48 -88.73
CA ASP A 264 33.09 14.11 -88.21
C ASP A 264 31.80 13.32 -88.39
N LEU A 265 31.88 12.01 -88.17
CA LEU A 265 30.70 11.15 -88.19
C LEU A 265 29.83 11.46 -86.96
N PRO A 266 28.48 11.41 -87.09
CA PRO A 266 27.58 11.49 -85.94
C PRO A 266 27.88 10.39 -84.92
N THR A 267 27.57 10.67 -83.64
CA THR A 267 27.81 9.71 -82.55
C THR A 267 26.54 8.93 -82.21
N SER A 268 26.70 7.70 -81.69
CA SER A 268 25.59 6.97 -81.07
C SER A 268 25.06 7.73 -79.84
N GLY A 269 23.79 7.55 -79.52
CA GLY A 269 23.25 8.00 -78.24
C GLY A 269 23.83 7.19 -77.08
N THR A 270 24.00 7.81 -75.92
CA THR A 270 24.50 7.06 -74.75
C THR A 270 23.40 6.17 -74.18
N ASN A 271 23.78 5.05 -73.55
CA ASN A 271 22.83 4.23 -72.81
C ASN A 271 22.19 5.04 -71.66
N ALA A 272 20.99 4.64 -71.27
CA ALA A 272 20.39 5.07 -70.02
C ALA A 272 21.05 4.38 -68.82
N SER A 273 20.96 5.01 -67.65
CA SER A 273 21.33 4.42 -66.37
C SER A 273 20.06 4.20 -65.55
N PRO A 274 19.83 2.98 -64.99
CA PRO A 274 18.66 2.72 -64.17
C PRO A 274 18.70 3.54 -62.88
N GLY A 275 17.54 3.79 -62.28
CA GLY A 275 17.48 4.27 -60.91
C GLY A 275 17.85 3.18 -59.91
N GLY A 276 17.81 3.53 -58.62
CA GLY A 276 17.97 2.55 -57.56
C GLY A 276 16.78 1.60 -57.46
N ARG A 277 16.90 0.62 -56.56
CA ARG A 277 15.79 -0.19 -56.08
C ARG A 277 14.99 0.57 -55.01
N PRO A 278 13.67 0.47 -54.93
CA PRO A 278 12.92 1.01 -53.80
C PRO A 278 13.29 0.33 -52.49
N GLY A 279 13.05 1.01 -51.39
CA GLY A 279 13.10 0.40 -50.07
C GLY A 279 12.03 -0.69 -49.94
N GLU A 280 12.39 -1.78 -49.27
CA GLU A 280 11.44 -2.80 -48.86
C GLU A 280 10.50 -2.23 -47.77
N PRO A 281 9.26 -2.72 -47.64
CA PRO A 281 8.36 -2.38 -46.55
C PRO A 281 8.83 -2.95 -45.21
N GLY A 282 8.43 -2.32 -44.11
CA GLY A 282 8.55 -2.83 -42.75
C GLY A 282 7.36 -3.71 -42.33
N ASN A 283 7.56 -4.59 -41.36
CA ASN A 283 6.50 -5.48 -40.85
C ASN A 283 5.63 -4.77 -39.80
N ALA A 284 4.39 -5.20 -39.67
CA ALA A 284 3.59 -4.86 -38.49
C ALA A 284 4.09 -5.55 -37.23
N GLY A 285 3.76 -4.97 -36.08
CA GLY A 285 3.94 -5.58 -34.76
C GLY A 285 2.74 -6.45 -34.38
N SER A 286 2.95 -7.35 -33.43
CA SER A 286 1.94 -8.29 -32.94
C SER A 286 1.31 -7.84 -31.61
N LEU A 287 0.08 -8.28 -31.37
CA LEU A 287 -0.63 -8.13 -30.11
C LEU A 287 -0.55 -9.45 -29.32
N HIS A 288 0.04 -9.43 -28.13
CA HIS A 288 0.02 -10.56 -27.20
C HIS A 288 -0.86 -10.18 -26.01
N ALA A 289 -2.00 -10.85 -25.82
CA ALA A 289 -2.99 -10.47 -24.81
C ALA A 289 -3.40 -11.65 -23.93
N ASN A 290 -3.64 -11.43 -22.63
CA ASN A 290 -4.20 -12.46 -21.75
C ASN A 290 -5.74 -12.57 -21.82
N LEU A 291 -6.43 -11.52 -22.27
CA LEU A 291 -7.89 -11.53 -22.47
C LEU A 291 -8.28 -11.95 -23.90
N PRO A 292 -9.26 -12.84 -24.08
CA PRO A 292 -9.82 -13.15 -25.39
C PRO A 292 -10.61 -11.95 -25.94
N GLY A 293 -10.71 -11.87 -27.28
CA GLY A 293 -11.55 -10.85 -27.93
C GLY A 293 -10.92 -9.45 -28.07
N LEU A 294 -9.63 -9.26 -27.75
CA LEU A 294 -8.95 -7.99 -27.99
C LEU A 294 -8.47 -7.78 -29.44
N ALA A 295 -8.38 -8.84 -30.25
CA ALA A 295 -7.94 -8.77 -31.64
C ALA A 295 -8.67 -7.73 -32.54
N PRO A 296 -10.01 -7.53 -32.45
CA PRO A 296 -10.70 -6.48 -33.22
C PRO A 296 -10.28 -5.05 -32.87
N TYR A 297 -9.69 -4.83 -31.69
CA TYR A 297 -9.16 -3.52 -31.26
C TYR A 297 -7.76 -3.22 -31.79
N ALA A 298 -7.14 -4.15 -32.52
CA ALA A 298 -5.79 -4.01 -33.07
C ALA A 298 -5.77 -3.81 -34.60
N GLU A 299 -5.06 -2.77 -35.05
CA GLU A 299 -4.67 -2.55 -36.44
C GLU A 299 -3.19 -2.95 -36.61
N MET A 300 -2.92 -4.00 -37.39
CA MET A 300 -1.60 -4.66 -37.52
C MET A 300 -1.19 -4.82 -38.99
N LEU A 301 -1.21 -3.73 -39.74
CA LEU A 301 -0.94 -3.75 -41.19
C LEU A 301 0.55 -3.59 -41.51
N GLY A 302 1.11 -4.49 -42.32
CA GLY A 302 2.45 -4.33 -42.87
C GLY A 302 2.55 -3.09 -43.77
N GLY A 303 3.75 -2.49 -43.85
CA GLY A 303 4.00 -1.31 -44.67
C GLY A 303 3.92 -1.61 -46.17
N SER A 304 3.92 -0.56 -47.00
CA SER A 304 4.01 -0.66 -48.47
C SER A 304 5.44 -0.43 -48.96
N ALA A 305 5.86 -1.12 -50.02
CA ALA A 305 7.16 -0.88 -50.65
C ALA A 305 7.25 0.54 -51.24
N GLY A 306 8.47 1.06 -51.37
CA GLY A 306 8.69 2.33 -52.07
C GLY A 306 8.34 2.26 -53.56
N LEU A 307 8.09 3.40 -54.18
CA LEU A 307 7.86 3.50 -55.62
C LEU A 307 9.17 3.30 -56.40
N SER A 308 9.10 2.53 -57.50
CA SER A 308 10.20 2.36 -58.45
C SER A 308 10.50 3.65 -59.22
N ALA A 309 11.78 3.88 -59.50
CA ALA A 309 12.25 4.97 -60.34
C ALA A 309 11.81 4.82 -61.82
N GLY A 310 11.27 3.66 -62.20
CA GLY A 310 10.64 3.44 -63.50
C GLY A 310 11.60 3.24 -64.68
N TYR A 311 11.12 3.55 -65.88
CA TYR A 311 11.82 3.30 -67.15
C TYR A 311 12.66 4.50 -67.61
N TYR A 312 13.92 4.27 -67.94
CA TYR A 312 14.81 5.29 -68.51
C TYR A 312 15.16 4.99 -69.96
N ARG A 313 14.70 5.88 -70.84
CA ARG A 313 15.02 5.85 -72.27
C ARG A 313 16.49 6.16 -72.55
N GLY A 314 17.14 5.36 -73.41
CA GLY A 314 18.46 5.69 -73.94
C GLY A 314 18.43 6.86 -74.92
N GLY A 315 19.60 7.44 -75.20
CA GLY A 315 19.72 8.59 -76.10
C GLY A 315 19.48 8.20 -77.55
N ARG A 316 18.88 9.09 -78.34
CA ARG A 316 18.71 8.85 -79.79
C ARG A 316 20.04 8.92 -80.53
N ALA A 317 20.19 8.14 -81.59
CA ALA A 317 21.31 8.21 -82.53
C ALA A 317 21.45 9.60 -83.18
N GLY A 318 22.69 10.08 -83.31
CA GLY A 318 22.99 11.23 -84.16
C GLY A 318 22.69 10.94 -85.63
N GLN A 319 22.18 11.93 -86.34
CA GLN A 319 21.83 11.83 -87.77
C GLN A 319 22.93 12.39 -88.69
N PRO A 320 23.06 11.93 -89.94
CA PRO A 320 22.33 10.80 -90.54
C PRO A 320 22.75 9.44 -89.96
N THR A 321 21.89 8.43 -90.03
CA THR A 321 22.25 7.03 -89.72
C THR A 321 21.62 6.08 -90.77
N PRO A 322 22.42 5.30 -91.53
CA PRO A 322 23.88 5.24 -91.53
C PRO A 322 24.54 6.53 -92.02
N ALA A 323 25.77 6.78 -91.58
CA ALA A 323 26.58 7.95 -91.92
C ALA A 323 27.79 7.58 -92.79
N ILE A 324 28.13 8.46 -93.73
CA ILE A 324 29.24 8.29 -94.67
C ILE A 324 30.12 9.56 -94.68
N LYS A 325 31.37 9.46 -94.23
CA LYS A 325 32.35 10.55 -94.31
C LYS A 325 33.18 10.38 -95.57
N LEU A 326 33.21 11.41 -96.42
CA LEU A 326 33.99 11.41 -97.66
C LEU A 326 35.40 11.93 -97.35
N ALA A 327 36.45 11.26 -97.86
CA ALA A 327 37.82 11.76 -97.70
C ALA A 327 38.05 13.07 -98.48
N SER A 328 37.44 13.18 -99.66
CA SER A 328 37.28 14.41 -100.43
C SER A 328 36.15 14.21 -101.45
N ALA A 329 35.63 15.30 -102.00
CA ALA A 329 34.73 15.26 -103.15
C ALA A 329 35.03 16.44 -104.08
N LYS A 330 35.25 16.18 -105.37
CA LYS A 330 35.48 17.22 -106.38
C LYS A 330 34.78 16.87 -107.68
N CYS A 331 34.01 17.82 -108.22
CA CYS A 331 33.50 17.71 -109.59
C CYS A 331 34.68 17.90 -110.55
N GLN A 332 35.00 16.89 -111.35
CA GLN A 332 36.13 16.94 -112.27
C GLN A 332 35.62 16.92 -113.72
N HIS A 333 35.80 18.04 -114.42
CA HIS A 333 35.57 18.16 -115.86
C HIS A 333 36.69 17.48 -116.62
N LEU A 334 36.35 16.55 -117.53
CA LEU A 334 37.32 15.70 -118.22
C LEU A 334 36.98 15.62 -119.72
N VAL A 335 37.94 16.04 -120.55
CA VAL A 335 37.85 16.03 -122.01
C VAL A 335 38.55 14.79 -122.55
N GLY A 336 37.77 13.75 -122.85
CA GLY A 336 38.27 12.52 -123.45
C GLY A 336 38.34 12.61 -124.99
N PHE A 337 39.52 12.43 -125.57
CA PHE A 337 39.70 12.31 -127.02
C PHE A 337 39.56 10.84 -127.44
N SER A 338 38.59 10.53 -128.30
CA SER A 338 38.46 9.22 -128.94
C SER A 338 39.41 9.14 -130.14
N THR A 339 40.46 8.32 -130.05
CA THR A 339 41.38 8.02 -131.16
C THR A 339 40.86 6.89 -132.05
N GLY A 340 39.58 6.96 -132.43
CA GLY A 340 38.96 6.07 -133.43
C GLY A 340 39.19 6.58 -134.84
N ALA A 341 39.95 5.84 -135.66
CA ALA A 341 40.37 6.29 -136.98
C ALA A 341 39.24 6.26 -138.04
N CYS A 342 38.55 7.38 -138.22
CA CYS A 342 37.83 7.72 -139.46
C CYS A 342 37.70 9.24 -139.65
N ARG A 343 38.47 9.80 -140.60
CA ARG A 343 38.27 11.19 -141.06
C ARG A 343 36.98 11.27 -141.88
N GLY A 344 35.89 11.76 -141.30
CA GLY A 344 34.67 12.10 -142.06
C GLY A 344 33.36 11.99 -141.30
N CYS A 345 33.30 11.20 -140.22
CA CYS A 345 32.09 11.05 -139.41
C CYS A 345 32.18 11.94 -138.16
N GLY A 346 31.11 12.68 -137.85
CA GLY A 346 31.06 13.57 -136.69
C GLY A 346 31.15 12.79 -135.37
N GLY A 347 32.36 12.74 -134.79
CA GLY A 347 32.59 12.12 -133.49
C GLY A 347 31.97 12.96 -132.37
N SER A 348 30.95 12.44 -131.70
CA SER A 348 30.39 13.04 -130.50
C SER A 348 31.44 13.07 -129.38
N THR A 349 31.77 14.27 -128.91
CA THR A 349 32.60 14.46 -127.70
C THR A 349 31.81 13.97 -126.50
N HIS A 350 32.14 12.79 -125.99
CA HIS A 350 31.55 12.29 -124.75
C HIS A 350 32.18 12.99 -123.56
N MET A 351 31.63 14.16 -123.20
CA MET A 351 31.92 14.84 -121.95
C MET A 351 31.38 13.99 -120.80
N ALA A 352 32.28 13.48 -119.97
CA ALA A 352 31.95 12.72 -118.78
C ALA A 352 32.54 13.44 -117.56
N ASP A 353 31.86 14.50 -117.13
CA ASP A 353 32.07 15.03 -115.79
C ASP A 353 31.74 13.92 -114.77
N ARG A 354 32.44 13.87 -113.65
CA ARG A 354 32.10 12.96 -112.54
C ARG A 354 32.38 13.67 -111.23
N LEU A 355 31.57 13.41 -110.21
CA LEU A 355 32.00 13.66 -108.84
C LEU A 355 33.00 12.58 -108.44
N ILE A 356 34.26 12.96 -108.26
CA ILE A 356 35.32 12.05 -107.83
C ILE A 356 35.31 11.99 -106.29
N VAL A 357 35.14 10.78 -105.75
CA VAL A 357 35.14 10.47 -104.31
C VAL A 357 36.05 9.27 -104.06
N PRO A 358 37.34 9.48 -103.75
CA PRO A 358 38.36 8.42 -103.79
C PRO A 358 38.21 7.37 -102.68
N SER A 359 37.65 7.75 -101.53
CA SER A 359 37.35 6.84 -100.43
C SER A 359 36.30 7.40 -99.50
N VAL A 360 35.63 6.50 -98.78
CA VAL A 360 34.61 6.82 -97.78
C VAL A 360 34.82 6.00 -96.51
N THR A 361 34.43 6.55 -95.37
CA THR A 361 34.33 5.86 -94.08
C THR A 361 32.86 5.78 -93.68
N ARG A 362 32.39 4.61 -93.26
CA ARG A 362 30.99 4.35 -92.91
C ARG A 362 30.86 4.08 -91.42
N ALA A 363 29.83 4.63 -90.79
CA ALA A 363 29.43 4.27 -89.42
C ALA A 363 27.91 4.27 -89.32
N THR A 364 27.35 3.46 -88.43
CA THR A 364 25.90 3.44 -88.15
C THR A 364 25.70 3.82 -86.69
N PRO A 365 25.51 5.11 -86.37
CA PRO A 365 25.11 5.53 -85.04
C PRO A 365 23.85 4.79 -84.59
N THR A 366 23.88 4.24 -83.39
CA THR A 366 22.77 3.52 -82.78
C THR A 366 22.11 4.36 -81.69
N ASP A 367 20.83 4.10 -81.44
CA ASP A 367 20.20 4.52 -80.19
C ASP A 367 20.93 3.86 -79.01
N GLY A 368 21.04 4.59 -77.91
CA GLY A 368 21.49 4.04 -76.64
C GLY A 368 20.45 3.08 -76.07
N ARG A 369 20.90 2.05 -75.36
CA ARG A 369 20.01 1.08 -74.72
C ARG A 369 19.20 1.74 -73.60
N SER A 370 17.87 1.61 -73.67
CA SER A 370 16.97 1.91 -72.55
C SER A 370 17.02 0.82 -71.47
N VAL A 371 16.61 1.17 -70.25
CA VAL A 371 16.69 0.28 -69.08
C VAL A 371 15.56 0.55 -68.09
N ASP A 372 15.02 -0.53 -67.52
CA ASP A 372 14.09 -0.48 -66.38
C ASP A 372 14.85 -0.43 -65.06
N SER A 373 14.36 0.35 -64.10
CA SER A 373 14.90 0.37 -62.74
C SER A 373 14.45 -0.87 -61.95
N PRO A 374 15.22 -1.36 -60.96
CA PRO A 374 14.83 -2.51 -60.17
C PRO A 374 13.48 -2.34 -59.46
N SER A 375 12.75 -3.45 -59.33
CA SER A 375 11.55 -3.56 -58.47
C SER A 375 11.94 -3.94 -57.04
N PRO A 376 11.10 -3.64 -56.03
CA PRO A 376 11.29 -4.16 -54.67
C PRO A 376 11.17 -5.69 -54.65
N ASN A 377 11.76 -6.36 -53.66
CA ASN A 377 11.65 -7.81 -53.50
C ASN A 377 10.26 -8.23 -53.00
N ARG A 378 9.60 -7.40 -52.18
CA ARG A 378 8.21 -7.59 -51.73
C ARG A 378 7.42 -6.28 -51.81
N SER A 379 6.14 -6.36 -52.17
CA SER A 379 5.26 -5.18 -52.32
C SER A 379 4.68 -4.68 -51.00
N THR A 380 4.51 -5.58 -50.02
CA THR A 380 3.96 -5.30 -48.69
C THR A 380 4.77 -6.00 -47.62
N GLY A 381 4.81 -5.42 -46.41
CA GLY A 381 5.35 -6.07 -45.22
C GLY A 381 4.41 -7.15 -44.70
N ASP A 382 4.90 -7.97 -43.79
CA ASP A 382 4.07 -9.00 -43.15
C ASP A 382 3.10 -8.33 -42.16
N ALA A 383 1.86 -8.83 -42.11
CA ALA A 383 0.86 -8.41 -41.13
C ALA A 383 1.12 -9.06 -39.76
N GLY A 384 0.84 -8.32 -38.68
CA GLY A 384 1.00 -8.81 -37.32
C GLY A 384 -0.10 -9.79 -36.92
N GLN A 385 0.09 -10.49 -35.80
CA GLN A 385 -0.86 -11.49 -35.28
C GLN A 385 -1.34 -11.11 -33.88
N ALA A 386 -2.55 -11.56 -33.54
CA ALA A 386 -3.09 -11.46 -32.17
C ALA A 386 -3.00 -12.83 -31.50
N GLU A 387 -2.16 -12.94 -30.48
CA GLU A 387 -1.90 -14.16 -29.71
C GLU A 387 -2.55 -14.09 -28.33
N LEU A 388 -3.25 -15.15 -27.94
CA LEU A 388 -3.79 -15.32 -26.59
C LEU A 388 -2.72 -15.96 -25.69
N VAL A 389 -2.26 -15.23 -24.69
CA VAL A 389 -1.27 -15.69 -23.70
C VAL A 389 -1.99 -16.16 -22.44
N ASN A 390 -1.84 -17.43 -22.06
CA ASN A 390 -2.43 -17.95 -20.82
C ASN A 390 -1.64 -17.45 -19.60
N ALA A 391 -1.96 -16.25 -19.13
CA ALA A 391 -1.41 -15.62 -17.93
C ALA A 391 -2.48 -14.73 -17.23
N PRO A 392 -3.58 -15.32 -16.72
CA PRO A 392 -4.68 -14.58 -16.10
C PRO A 392 -4.29 -13.68 -14.92
N PHE A 393 -3.20 -13.95 -14.22
CA PHE A 393 -2.76 -13.15 -13.06
C PHE A 393 -1.63 -12.17 -13.33
N ALA A 394 -1.04 -12.17 -14.53
CA ALA A 394 0.13 -11.32 -14.83
C ALA A 394 -0.12 -9.81 -14.67
N TRP A 395 -1.37 -9.35 -14.64
CA TRP A 395 -1.72 -7.97 -14.33
C TRP A 395 -1.32 -7.52 -12.91
N LEU A 396 -1.20 -8.46 -11.96
CA LEU A 396 -0.84 -8.20 -10.57
C LEU A 396 0.68 -8.17 -10.41
N HIS A 397 1.27 -7.01 -10.71
CA HIS A 397 2.72 -6.81 -10.72
C HIS A 397 3.20 -6.10 -9.43
N PRO A 398 4.32 -6.50 -8.79
CA PRO A 398 4.75 -5.90 -7.52
C PRO A 398 4.96 -4.38 -7.58
N HIS A 399 5.22 -3.82 -8.76
CA HIS A 399 5.30 -2.37 -8.97
C HIS A 399 3.96 -1.64 -8.79
N SER A 400 2.82 -2.18 -9.25
CA SER A 400 1.50 -1.55 -9.03
C SER A 400 0.96 -1.83 -7.63
N VAL A 401 1.32 -2.97 -7.04
CA VAL A 401 1.04 -3.30 -5.63
C VAL A 401 1.74 -2.29 -4.70
N ALA A 402 3.01 -1.95 -4.94
CA ALA A 402 3.73 -0.94 -4.15
C ALA A 402 3.01 0.41 -4.14
N MET A 403 2.62 0.93 -5.31
CA MET A 403 1.91 2.22 -5.40
C MET A 403 0.52 2.17 -4.77
N THR A 404 -0.11 0.98 -4.77
CA THR A 404 -1.40 0.76 -4.09
C THR A 404 -1.26 0.76 -2.58
N LEU A 405 -0.21 0.13 -2.04
CA LEU A 405 0.11 0.19 -0.62
C LEU A 405 0.36 1.63 -0.16
N SER A 406 1.15 2.42 -0.90
CA SER A 406 1.37 3.84 -0.55
C SER A 406 0.08 4.66 -0.48
N PHE A 407 -0.85 4.43 -1.42
CA PHE A 407 -2.18 5.06 -1.42
C PHE A 407 -3.02 4.66 -0.19
N VAL A 408 -3.05 3.37 0.13
CA VAL A 408 -3.79 2.82 1.28
C VAL A 408 -3.21 3.28 2.61
N GLU A 409 -1.88 3.34 2.75
CA GLU A 409 -1.23 3.78 3.98
C GLU A 409 -1.54 5.25 4.27
N ASP A 410 -1.54 6.10 3.25
CA ASP A 410 -1.95 7.50 3.37
C ASP A 410 -3.45 7.61 3.70
N ALA A 411 -4.31 6.78 3.08
CA ALA A 411 -5.74 6.71 3.43
C ALA A 411 -5.96 6.31 4.90
N PHE A 412 -5.23 5.31 5.42
CA PHE A 412 -5.34 4.85 6.80
C PHE A 412 -4.73 5.87 7.79
N LEU A 413 -3.59 6.49 7.48
CA LEU A 413 -3.00 7.59 8.25
C LEU A 413 -3.99 8.75 8.44
N ASN A 414 -4.69 9.13 7.37
CA ASN A 414 -5.69 10.20 7.38
C ASN A 414 -7.09 9.77 7.86
N GLY A 415 -7.23 8.56 8.42
CA GLY A 415 -8.47 8.09 9.05
C GLY A 415 -9.54 7.55 8.10
N PHE A 416 -9.28 7.44 6.79
CA PHE A 416 -10.18 6.82 5.79
C PHE A 416 -10.19 5.29 5.90
N ARG A 417 -10.53 4.77 7.08
CA ARG A 417 -10.47 3.34 7.41
C ARG A 417 -11.28 2.46 6.46
N THR A 418 -12.47 2.87 6.03
CA THR A 418 -13.29 2.09 5.09
C THR A 418 -12.61 1.94 3.74
N LEU A 419 -12.09 3.04 3.17
CA LEU A 419 -11.33 3.03 1.92
C LEU A 419 -10.08 2.13 2.03
N ALA A 420 -9.37 2.20 3.16
CA ALA A 420 -8.20 1.35 3.41
C ALA A 420 -8.59 -0.14 3.52
N VAL A 421 -9.69 -0.48 4.21
CA VAL A 421 -10.18 -1.87 4.29
C VAL A 421 -10.58 -2.39 2.92
N ASP A 422 -11.40 -1.66 2.17
CA ASP A 422 -11.91 -2.10 0.86
C ASP A 422 -10.76 -2.39 -0.13
N GLU A 423 -9.77 -1.50 -0.18
CA GLU A 423 -8.59 -1.64 -1.04
C GLU A 423 -7.65 -2.78 -0.58
N LEU A 424 -7.40 -2.91 0.73
CA LEU A 424 -6.57 -3.99 1.27
C LEU A 424 -7.21 -5.35 1.08
N THR A 425 -8.49 -5.52 1.39
CA THR A 425 -9.21 -6.79 1.19
C THR A 425 -9.26 -7.16 -0.30
N SER A 426 -9.39 -6.17 -1.21
CA SER A 426 -9.34 -6.43 -2.65
C SER A 426 -7.95 -6.83 -3.16
N LEU A 427 -6.88 -6.37 -2.49
CA LEU A 427 -5.50 -6.70 -2.82
C LEU A 427 -5.09 -8.06 -2.23
N ASP A 428 -5.44 -8.32 -0.97
CA ASP A 428 -5.28 -9.58 -0.23
C ASP A 428 -5.83 -10.77 -1.03
N GLN A 429 -7.11 -10.70 -1.40
CA GLN A 429 -7.77 -11.73 -2.21
C GLN A 429 -7.08 -11.97 -3.57
N ALA A 430 -6.51 -10.92 -4.17
CA ALA A 430 -5.83 -11.03 -5.46
C ALA A 430 -4.46 -11.70 -5.32
N LEU A 431 -3.71 -11.38 -4.25
CA LEU A 431 -2.41 -11.98 -3.93
C LEU A 431 -2.56 -13.47 -3.56
N ASP A 432 -3.46 -13.80 -2.63
CA ASP A 432 -3.76 -15.16 -2.20
C ASP A 432 -4.16 -16.07 -3.38
N THR A 433 -5.04 -15.55 -4.26
CA THR A 433 -5.44 -16.29 -5.47
C THR A 433 -4.28 -16.45 -6.45
N TYR A 434 -3.41 -15.45 -6.59
CA TYR A 434 -2.25 -15.54 -7.49
C TYR A 434 -1.24 -16.58 -6.99
N GLN A 435 -0.89 -16.57 -5.70
CA GLN A 435 0.06 -17.53 -5.11
C GLN A 435 -0.39 -18.99 -5.28
N LYS A 436 -1.70 -19.25 -5.19
CA LYS A 436 -2.28 -20.59 -5.39
C LYS A 436 -2.36 -21.01 -6.87
N SER A 437 -2.08 -20.11 -7.81
CA SER A 437 -2.16 -20.38 -9.24
C SER A 437 -0.87 -21.03 -9.80
N PRO A 438 -0.93 -21.78 -10.90
CA PRO A 438 0.26 -22.28 -11.59
C PRO A 438 1.19 -21.15 -12.10
N ASP A 439 0.62 -20.00 -12.43
CA ASP A 439 1.34 -18.83 -12.95
C ASP A 439 2.36 -18.27 -11.95
N TRP A 440 2.13 -18.47 -10.64
CA TRP A 440 3.06 -18.04 -9.58
C TRP A 440 4.46 -18.62 -9.78
N GLN A 441 4.55 -19.91 -10.10
CA GLN A 441 5.83 -20.61 -10.29
C GLN A 441 6.60 -20.16 -11.55
N ALA A 442 5.93 -19.45 -12.48
CA ALA A 442 6.54 -18.90 -13.68
C ALA A 442 7.14 -17.49 -13.48
N LEU A 443 6.85 -16.83 -12.35
CA LEU A 443 7.46 -15.54 -12.00
C LEU A 443 8.97 -15.66 -11.78
N ALA A 444 9.69 -14.55 -11.97
CA ALA A 444 11.05 -14.46 -11.48
C ALA A 444 11.04 -14.45 -9.94
N LEU A 445 11.97 -15.19 -9.32
CA LEU A 445 12.09 -15.33 -7.86
C LEU A 445 12.11 -14.00 -7.08
N GLY A 446 12.61 -12.91 -7.70
CA GLY A 446 12.63 -11.59 -7.09
C GLY A 446 11.29 -10.83 -7.13
N ASP A 447 10.36 -11.22 -8.00
CA ASP A 447 8.99 -10.71 -8.00
C ASP A 447 8.11 -11.50 -7.02
N GLN A 448 8.31 -12.82 -6.92
CA GLN A 448 7.66 -13.67 -5.90
C GLN A 448 7.96 -13.14 -4.48
N ALA A 449 9.24 -13.02 -4.12
CA ALA A 449 9.65 -12.55 -2.79
C ALA A 449 9.17 -11.13 -2.46
N LEU A 450 9.02 -10.26 -3.48
CA LEU A 450 8.50 -8.90 -3.29
C LEU A 450 6.98 -8.89 -3.09
N LEU A 451 6.24 -9.74 -3.82
CA LEU A 451 4.79 -9.92 -3.63
C LEU A 451 4.48 -10.57 -2.26
N GLU A 452 5.24 -11.58 -1.82
CA GLU A 452 5.14 -12.19 -0.47
C GLU A 452 5.36 -11.15 0.64
N GLN A 453 6.36 -10.28 0.48
CA GLN A 453 6.63 -9.19 1.42
C GLN A 453 5.49 -8.15 1.45
N GLN A 454 4.91 -7.84 0.29
CA GLN A 454 3.78 -6.92 0.15
C GLN A 454 2.50 -7.50 0.77
N GLU A 455 2.25 -8.80 0.62
CA GLU A 455 1.14 -9.50 1.28
C GLU A 455 1.24 -9.44 2.80
N LEU A 456 2.41 -9.72 3.39
CA LEU A 456 2.61 -9.57 4.84
C LEU A 456 2.32 -8.13 5.32
N ARG A 457 2.59 -7.12 4.48
CA ARG A 457 2.24 -5.73 4.77
C ARG A 457 0.72 -5.50 4.70
N VAL A 458 0.03 -6.10 3.73
CA VAL A 458 -1.44 -6.08 3.62
C VAL A 458 -2.09 -6.70 4.87
N GLU A 459 -1.70 -7.93 5.23
CA GLU A 459 -2.17 -8.63 6.42
C GLU A 459 -1.96 -7.79 7.70
N THR A 460 -0.78 -7.17 7.84
CA THR A 460 -0.44 -6.33 9.00
C THR A 460 -1.35 -5.10 9.12
N LEU A 461 -1.70 -4.46 8.00
CA LEU A 461 -2.59 -3.30 8.00
C LEU A 461 -4.05 -3.71 8.26
N LEU A 462 -4.51 -4.81 7.65
CA LEU A 462 -5.82 -5.40 7.93
C LEU A 462 -5.98 -5.79 9.40
N GLY A 463 -4.96 -6.40 10.01
CA GLY A 463 -4.96 -6.78 11.42
C GLY A 463 -5.13 -5.57 12.37
N LYS A 464 -4.48 -4.44 12.07
CA LYS A 464 -4.67 -3.18 12.83
C LYS A 464 -6.09 -2.62 12.67
N LEU A 465 -6.60 -2.59 11.44
CA LEU A 465 -7.94 -2.09 11.12
C LEU A 465 -9.02 -2.93 11.82
N ALA A 466 -8.90 -4.26 11.78
CA ALA A 466 -9.78 -5.20 12.49
C ALA A 466 -9.70 -5.01 14.02
N ALA A 467 -8.51 -4.77 14.57
CA ALA A 467 -8.31 -4.46 16.00
C ALA A 467 -8.74 -3.04 16.42
N ARG A 468 -9.37 -2.25 15.53
CA ARG A 468 -9.71 -0.82 15.69
C ARG A 468 -8.53 0.06 16.12
N GLN A 469 -7.32 -0.32 15.76
CA GLN A 469 -6.11 0.45 16.05
C GLN A 469 -5.93 1.59 15.05
N ASP A 470 -5.23 2.63 15.45
CA ASP A 470 -4.67 3.61 14.52
C ASP A 470 -3.57 3.00 13.63
N TYR A 471 -3.06 3.78 12.68
CA TYR A 471 -1.98 3.35 11.80
C TYR A 471 -0.71 2.87 12.54
N PHE A 472 -0.43 3.42 13.72
CA PHE A 472 0.76 3.12 14.53
C PHE A 472 0.56 1.95 15.52
N GLY A 473 -0.66 1.41 15.63
CA GLY A 473 -1.02 0.27 16.46
C GLY A 473 -1.54 0.63 17.86
N ASN A 474 -2.02 1.86 18.08
CA ASN A 474 -2.63 2.27 19.36
C ASN A 474 -4.17 2.23 19.28
N PRO A 475 -4.88 1.97 20.40
CA PRO A 475 -6.34 2.01 20.42
C PRO A 475 -6.89 3.43 20.30
N GLU A 476 -8.16 3.56 19.93
CA GLU A 476 -8.88 4.83 19.99
C GLU A 476 -8.86 5.45 21.40
N HIS A 477 -8.69 6.77 21.46
CA HIS A 477 -8.48 7.57 22.67
C HIS A 477 -7.17 7.29 23.43
N TRP A 478 -6.18 6.63 22.80
CA TRP A 478 -4.87 6.41 23.41
C TRP A 478 -4.07 7.71 23.62
N VAL A 479 -3.22 7.70 24.65
CA VAL A 479 -2.32 8.78 25.04
C VAL A 479 -0.88 8.26 25.19
N PRO A 480 0.13 8.97 24.65
CA PRO A 480 1.53 8.67 24.88
C PRO A 480 1.90 8.68 26.36
N ALA A 481 2.68 7.69 26.81
CA ALA A 481 3.19 7.64 28.18
C ALA A 481 4.16 8.80 28.51
N LEU A 482 4.83 9.35 27.49
CA LEU A 482 5.71 10.52 27.62
C LEU A 482 4.89 11.82 27.58
N SER A 483 5.40 12.84 28.26
CA SER A 483 4.80 14.19 28.31
C SER A 483 4.83 14.91 26.95
N LEU A 484 4.12 16.04 26.85
CA LEU A 484 4.14 16.89 25.66
C LEU A 484 5.56 17.40 25.35
N GLU A 485 6.29 17.79 26.40
CA GLU A 485 7.65 18.32 26.34
C GLU A 485 8.66 17.23 25.90
N ALA A 486 8.52 16.01 26.41
CA ALA A 486 9.37 14.89 26.01
C ALA A 486 9.11 14.44 24.56
N ASN A 487 7.84 14.38 24.13
CA ASN A 487 7.53 14.07 22.72
C ASN A 487 8.00 15.17 21.76
N LYS A 488 7.96 16.46 22.17
CA LYS A 488 8.55 17.56 21.40
C LYS A 488 10.04 17.36 21.14
N LEU A 489 10.82 17.01 22.17
CA LEU A 489 12.26 16.79 22.03
C LEU A 489 12.57 15.61 21.09
N LEU A 490 11.85 14.48 21.22
CA LEU A 490 11.99 13.34 20.31
C LEU A 490 11.68 13.70 18.86
N PHE A 491 10.66 14.53 18.63
CA PHE A 491 10.33 15.00 17.29
C PHE A 491 11.41 15.93 16.73
N GLU A 492 11.91 16.88 17.51
CA GLU A 492 13.01 17.79 17.11
C GLU A 492 14.32 17.07 16.76
N GLU A 493 14.60 15.93 17.38
CA GLU A 493 15.74 15.06 17.04
C GLU A 493 15.51 14.32 15.71
N GLU A 494 14.35 13.68 15.55
CA GLU A 494 14.03 12.86 14.37
C GLU A 494 14.01 13.69 13.06
N VAL A 495 13.50 14.91 13.12
CA VAL A 495 13.34 15.83 11.97
C VAL A 495 14.61 15.97 11.14
N ARG A 496 15.77 16.11 11.78
CA ARG A 496 17.06 16.30 11.08
C ARG A 496 17.46 15.07 10.27
N TRP A 497 17.17 13.85 10.75
CA TRP A 497 17.46 12.62 10.02
C TRP A 497 16.45 12.36 8.90
N ALA A 498 15.16 12.57 9.19
CA ALA A 498 14.09 12.32 8.24
C ALA A 498 14.17 13.24 7.02
N ILE A 499 14.32 14.56 7.23
CA ILE A 499 14.44 15.55 6.14
C ILE A 499 15.57 15.18 5.18
N ARG A 500 16.76 14.85 5.70
CA ARG A 500 17.92 14.49 4.88
C ARG A 500 17.70 13.21 4.07
N THR A 501 17.02 12.23 4.65
CA THR A 501 16.70 10.95 3.97
C THR A 501 15.68 11.16 2.85
N ILE A 502 14.64 11.97 3.10
CA ILE A 502 13.63 12.32 2.10
C ILE A 502 14.25 13.15 0.98
N TYR A 503 15.02 14.20 1.30
CA TYR A 503 15.74 15.03 0.33
C TYR A 503 16.65 14.20 -0.58
N MET A 504 17.44 13.29 -0.01
CA MET A 504 18.31 12.40 -0.80
C MET A 504 17.50 11.50 -1.74
N ALA A 505 16.40 10.92 -1.28
CA ALA A 505 15.56 10.04 -2.09
C ALA A 505 14.83 10.78 -3.22
N ASP A 506 14.28 11.96 -2.92
CA ASP A 506 13.66 12.86 -3.91
C ASP A 506 14.70 13.34 -4.92
N TRP A 507 15.91 13.70 -4.49
CA TRP A 507 16.99 14.11 -5.38
C TRP A 507 17.41 13.00 -6.34
N ILE A 508 17.64 11.77 -5.86
CA ILE A 508 17.95 10.63 -6.75
C ILE A 508 16.80 10.36 -7.74
N THR A 509 15.55 10.65 -7.34
CA THR A 509 14.36 10.46 -8.18
C THR A 509 14.20 11.52 -9.26
N GLU A 510 14.57 12.78 -8.99
CA GLU A 510 14.46 13.91 -9.92
C GLU A 510 15.71 14.05 -10.84
N THR A 511 16.94 13.77 -10.37
CA THR A 511 18.17 13.99 -11.18
C THR A 511 18.56 12.81 -12.09
N GLN A 512 17.59 12.13 -12.71
CA GLN A 512 17.82 10.90 -13.50
C GLN A 512 18.80 11.07 -14.69
N GLU A 513 19.06 12.30 -15.14
CA GLU A 513 19.91 12.60 -16.32
C GLU A 513 21.41 12.80 -16.05
N ARG A 514 21.88 12.94 -14.78
CA ARG A 514 23.29 13.30 -14.48
C ARG A 514 24.05 12.14 -13.81
N GLN A 515 25.00 11.55 -14.54
CA GLN A 515 25.67 10.30 -14.14
C GLN A 515 26.71 10.43 -13.02
N VAL A 516 27.39 11.56 -12.86
CA VAL A 516 28.59 11.66 -12.00
C VAL A 516 28.23 11.80 -10.51
N ASP A 517 27.26 12.65 -10.18
CA ASP A 517 26.86 12.93 -8.78
C ASP A 517 26.04 11.77 -8.18
N ARG A 518 25.44 10.95 -9.04
CA ARG A 518 24.62 9.76 -8.72
C ARG A 518 25.36 8.71 -7.88
N ALA A 519 26.67 8.53 -8.07
CA ALA A 519 27.43 7.51 -7.36
C ALA A 519 27.53 7.77 -5.85
N ALA A 520 27.70 9.04 -5.46
CA ALA A 520 27.81 9.45 -4.06
C ALA A 520 26.50 9.27 -3.29
N ALA A 521 25.36 9.64 -3.91
CA ALA A 521 24.04 9.46 -3.31
C ALA A 521 23.67 7.97 -3.16
N ILE A 522 24.03 7.12 -4.13
CA ILE A 522 23.84 5.66 -4.01
C ILE A 522 24.75 5.08 -2.92
N ASP A 523 25.99 5.55 -2.76
CA ASP A 523 26.86 5.14 -1.65
C ASP A 523 26.30 5.56 -0.27
N ALA A 524 25.74 6.76 -0.17
CA ALA A 524 25.03 7.21 1.04
C ALA A 524 23.81 6.32 1.36
N ALA A 525 22.96 6.04 0.37
CA ALA A 525 21.80 5.16 0.52
C ALA A 525 22.19 3.73 0.95
N LYS A 526 23.22 3.13 0.32
CA LYS A 526 23.77 1.82 0.72
C LYS A 526 24.31 1.83 2.16
N ASN A 527 24.92 2.92 2.60
CA ASN A 527 25.43 3.04 3.96
C ASN A 527 24.31 3.18 5.00
N LEU A 528 23.24 3.91 4.69
CA LEU A 528 22.04 4.00 5.52
C LEU A 528 21.37 2.63 5.67
N LEU A 529 21.12 1.91 4.56
CA LEU A 529 20.57 0.54 4.60
C LEU A 529 21.45 -0.41 5.43
N ARG A 530 22.78 -0.35 5.30
CA ARG A 530 23.71 -1.13 6.15
C ARG A 530 23.64 -0.78 7.64
N GLN A 531 23.23 0.43 8.00
CA GLN A 531 23.02 0.82 9.40
C GLN A 531 21.68 0.27 9.90
N GLU A 532 20.60 0.43 9.14
CA GLU A 532 19.27 -0.12 9.48
C GLU A 532 19.28 -1.64 9.59
N ILE A 533 19.95 -2.34 8.67
CA ILE A 533 20.16 -3.79 8.73
C ILE A 533 20.86 -4.19 10.03
N ARG A 534 21.91 -3.47 10.46
CA ARG A 534 22.59 -3.75 11.74
C ARG A 534 21.68 -3.53 12.96
N THR A 535 20.78 -2.55 12.92
CA THR A 535 19.78 -2.34 13.98
C THR A 535 18.73 -3.46 14.01
N LEU A 536 18.19 -3.85 12.84
CA LEU A 536 17.22 -4.95 12.74
C LEU A 536 17.85 -6.30 13.12
N GLU A 537 19.13 -6.50 12.81
CA GLU A 537 19.89 -7.66 13.26
C GLU A 537 20.05 -7.70 14.78
N SER A 538 20.22 -6.56 15.46
CA SER A 538 20.15 -6.53 16.93
C SER A 538 18.78 -6.98 17.40
N GLN A 539 17.70 -6.35 16.92
CA GLN A 539 16.33 -6.66 17.34
C GLN A 539 15.95 -8.13 17.09
N TYR A 540 16.39 -8.71 15.96
CA TYR A 540 16.23 -10.13 15.65
C TYR A 540 17.00 -11.01 16.64
N ASN A 541 18.28 -10.72 16.92
CA ASN A 541 19.07 -11.45 17.90
C ASN A 541 18.49 -11.31 19.33
N ASP A 542 17.99 -10.13 19.70
CA ASP A 542 17.39 -9.86 21.01
C ASP A 542 16.08 -10.68 21.19
N ALA A 543 15.26 -10.77 20.14
CA ALA A 543 14.09 -11.66 20.12
C ALA A 543 14.48 -13.15 20.22
N LEU A 544 15.56 -13.58 19.54
CA LEU A 544 16.09 -14.95 19.67
C LEU A 544 16.63 -15.25 21.08
N LEU A 545 17.20 -14.27 21.77
CA LEU A 545 17.68 -14.42 23.15
C LEU A 545 16.52 -14.56 24.16
N ALA A 546 15.30 -14.14 23.81
CA ALA A 546 14.10 -14.38 24.62
C ALA A 546 13.54 -15.81 24.46
N LEU A 547 13.77 -16.48 23.31
CA LEU A 547 13.24 -17.83 23.05
C LEU A 547 13.68 -18.91 24.07
N PRO A 548 14.94 -18.97 24.55
CA PRO A 548 15.32 -19.88 25.63
C PRO A 548 14.54 -19.67 26.93
N GLN A 549 14.27 -18.43 27.31
CA GLN A 549 13.48 -18.15 28.51
C GLN A 549 12.02 -18.53 28.29
N LEU A 550 11.45 -18.27 27.11
CA LEU A 550 10.09 -18.71 26.76
C LEU A 550 9.96 -20.24 26.77
N GLN A 551 10.99 -20.98 26.38
CA GLN A 551 10.98 -22.45 26.49
C GLN A 551 10.94 -22.91 27.94
N ILE A 552 11.76 -22.29 28.82
CA ILE A 552 11.75 -22.56 30.26
C ILE A 552 10.39 -22.18 30.87
N ASP A 553 9.82 -21.03 30.50
CA ASP A 553 8.50 -20.59 30.94
C ASP A 553 7.39 -21.57 30.46
N ALA A 554 7.49 -22.11 29.24
CA ALA A 554 6.57 -23.13 28.71
C ALA A 554 6.68 -24.47 29.46
N GLU A 555 7.90 -24.98 29.65
CA GLU A 555 8.16 -26.23 30.38
C GLU A 555 7.76 -26.11 31.86
N THR A 556 7.95 -24.93 32.46
CA THR A 556 7.50 -24.60 33.81
C THR A 556 5.97 -24.60 33.89
N ALA A 557 5.28 -23.92 32.97
CA ALA A 557 3.82 -23.92 32.91
C ALA A 557 3.24 -25.33 32.64
N ALA A 558 3.88 -26.15 31.82
CA ALA A 558 3.49 -27.55 31.60
C ALA A 558 3.70 -28.41 32.85
N SER A 559 4.81 -28.22 33.57
CA SER A 559 5.11 -28.89 34.84
C SER A 559 4.11 -28.49 35.94
N HIS A 560 3.77 -27.20 36.05
CA HIS A 560 2.76 -26.71 36.98
C HIS A 560 1.37 -27.24 36.63
N LEU A 561 0.99 -27.33 35.35
CA LEU A 561 -0.25 -27.99 34.90
C LEU A 561 -0.28 -29.46 35.31
N ALA A 562 0.76 -30.25 35.01
CA ALA A 562 0.83 -31.66 35.38
C ALA A 562 0.81 -31.88 36.91
N THR A 563 1.39 -30.95 37.67
CA THR A 563 1.34 -30.95 39.14
C THR A 563 -0.08 -30.65 39.62
N LEU A 564 -0.75 -29.65 39.05
CA LEU A 564 -2.15 -29.31 39.36
C LEU A 564 -3.09 -30.46 39.01
N GLU A 565 -2.90 -31.15 37.89
CA GLU A 565 -3.66 -32.36 37.53
C GLU A 565 -3.51 -33.46 38.57
N GLY A 566 -2.27 -33.72 39.02
CA GLY A 566 -1.99 -34.67 40.11
C GLY A 566 -2.64 -34.28 41.43
N GLU A 567 -2.61 -32.98 41.78
CA GLU A 567 -3.24 -32.46 43.00
C GLU A 567 -4.77 -32.45 42.93
N LEU A 568 -5.37 -32.13 41.79
CA LEU A 568 -6.81 -32.26 41.53
C LEU A 568 -7.28 -33.71 41.71
N LEU A 569 -6.47 -34.68 41.24
CA LEU A 569 -6.78 -36.10 41.34
C LEU A 569 -6.59 -36.64 42.76
N VAL A 570 -5.58 -36.15 43.51
CA VAL A 570 -5.42 -36.42 44.95
C VAL A 570 -6.56 -35.78 45.76
N ALA A 571 -7.00 -34.57 45.39
CA ALA A 571 -8.16 -33.93 45.99
C ALA A 571 -9.45 -34.74 45.73
N GLU A 572 -9.67 -35.24 44.50
CA GLU A 572 -10.80 -36.13 44.19
C GLU A 572 -10.79 -37.37 45.10
N GLN A 573 -9.66 -38.07 45.19
CA GLN A 573 -9.53 -39.27 46.03
C GLN A 573 -9.73 -38.98 47.52
N ARG A 574 -9.22 -37.86 48.03
CA ARG A 574 -9.37 -37.45 49.43
C ARG A 574 -10.82 -37.10 49.76
N LEU A 575 -11.50 -36.41 48.86
CA LEU A 575 -12.91 -36.04 48.99
C LEU A 575 -13.82 -37.28 48.89
N GLU A 576 -13.53 -38.22 47.98
CA GLU A 576 -14.21 -39.52 47.93
C GLU A 576 -14.02 -40.36 49.19
N ALA A 577 -12.78 -40.44 49.72
CA ALA A 577 -12.50 -41.21 50.94
C ALA A 577 -13.28 -40.65 52.13
N ARG A 578 -13.29 -39.31 52.29
CA ARG A 578 -14.05 -38.62 53.35
C ARG A 578 -15.56 -38.89 53.24
N ALA A 579 -16.12 -38.92 52.02
CA ALA A 579 -17.51 -39.29 51.80
C ALA A 579 -17.83 -40.77 52.08
N ARG A 580 -16.87 -41.69 51.95
CA ARG A 580 -17.11 -43.09 52.36
C ARG A 580 -17.29 -43.19 53.88
N GLU A 581 -16.59 -42.37 54.65
CA GLU A 581 -16.63 -42.37 56.12
C GLU A 581 -17.73 -41.48 56.72
N ASN A 582 -18.05 -40.33 56.12
CA ASN A 582 -19.08 -39.40 56.61
C ASN A 582 -20.34 -39.39 55.74
N VAL A 583 -21.52 -39.62 56.36
CA VAL A 583 -22.80 -39.78 55.65
C VAL A 583 -23.30 -38.47 55.03
N GLU A 584 -23.14 -37.33 55.70
CA GLU A 584 -23.51 -36.02 55.15
C GLU A 584 -22.68 -35.64 53.91
N ASP A 585 -21.44 -36.12 53.85
CA ASP A 585 -20.50 -35.81 52.77
C ASP A 585 -20.75 -36.65 51.49
N ARG A 586 -21.50 -37.75 51.58
CA ARG A 586 -21.88 -38.58 50.42
C ARG A 586 -22.68 -37.81 49.38
N HIS A 587 -23.55 -36.92 49.85
CA HIS A 587 -24.38 -36.07 48.99
C HIS A 587 -23.58 -34.97 48.29
N LYS A 588 -22.36 -34.66 48.76
CA LYS A 588 -21.49 -33.61 48.21
C LYS A 588 -20.54 -34.13 47.11
N VAL A 589 -20.32 -35.44 47.01
CA VAL A 589 -19.41 -36.05 46.01
C VAL A 589 -19.71 -35.64 44.56
N PRO A 590 -20.97 -35.61 44.08
CA PRO A 590 -21.27 -35.19 42.70
C PRO A 590 -20.87 -33.72 42.45
N PHE A 591 -21.14 -32.85 43.43
CA PHE A 591 -20.73 -31.46 43.38
C PHE A 591 -19.20 -31.32 43.41
N TRP A 592 -18.51 -32.04 44.30
CA TRP A 592 -17.05 -32.02 44.38
C TRP A 592 -16.39 -32.45 43.06
N LYS A 593 -16.90 -33.48 42.40
CA LYS A 593 -16.43 -33.88 41.06
C LYS A 593 -16.72 -32.80 40.01
N LYS A 594 -17.86 -32.10 40.08
CA LYS A 594 -18.17 -30.95 39.21
C LYS A 594 -17.19 -29.80 39.44
N GLY A 595 -16.91 -29.45 40.70
CA GLY A 595 -15.96 -28.40 41.08
C GLY A 595 -14.53 -28.68 40.61
N LEU A 596 -14.03 -29.92 40.79
CA LEU A 596 -12.68 -30.28 40.33
C LEU A 596 -12.57 -30.25 38.79
N ARG A 597 -13.63 -30.62 38.07
CA ARG A 597 -13.71 -30.46 36.60
C ARG A 597 -13.72 -29.00 36.16
N VAL A 598 -14.43 -28.13 36.89
CA VAL A 598 -14.40 -26.68 36.64
C VAL A 598 -12.97 -26.17 36.84
N LEU A 599 -12.28 -26.50 37.94
CA LEU A 599 -10.89 -26.10 38.16
C LEU A 599 -9.93 -26.61 37.06
N ALA A 600 -10.05 -27.89 36.66
CA ALA A 600 -9.27 -28.46 35.56
C ALA A 600 -9.51 -27.72 34.21
N SER A 601 -10.74 -27.25 34.00
CA SER A 601 -11.15 -26.55 32.78
C SER A 601 -10.80 -25.06 32.79
N VAL A 602 -10.82 -24.43 33.97
CA VAL A 602 -10.33 -23.06 34.21
C VAL A 602 -8.82 -22.99 33.96
N ALA A 603 -8.06 -24.00 34.39
CA ALA A 603 -6.63 -24.11 34.13
C ALA A 603 -6.30 -24.27 32.62
N ARG A 604 -7.27 -24.68 31.79
CA ARG A 604 -7.14 -24.86 30.33
C ARG A 604 -7.24 -23.56 29.54
N LEU A 605 -8.03 -22.58 30.01
CA LEU A 605 -8.31 -21.32 29.30
C LEU A 605 -7.12 -20.33 29.34
N ILE A 606 -6.88 -19.62 28.23
CA ILE A 606 -5.90 -18.52 28.12
C ILE A 606 -6.59 -17.28 27.55
N PRO A 607 -6.96 -16.28 28.37
CA PRO A 607 -7.54 -15.04 27.87
C PRO A 607 -6.48 -14.15 27.19
N VAL A 608 -6.47 -14.12 25.85
CA VAL A 608 -5.70 -13.12 25.07
C VAL A 608 -6.63 -12.51 24.03
N GLY A 609 -7.01 -11.24 24.24
CA GLY A 609 -8.17 -10.64 23.57
C GLY A 609 -8.06 -10.48 22.05
N GLN A 610 -9.15 -10.85 21.36
CA GLN A 610 -9.48 -10.51 19.97
C GLN A 610 -11.01 -10.31 19.83
N PRO A 611 -11.50 -9.57 18.81
CA PRO A 611 -12.88 -9.11 18.76
C PRO A 611 -13.86 -10.19 18.26
N TYR A 612 -15.02 -10.29 18.91
CA TYR A 612 -16.18 -11.01 18.36
C TYR A 612 -16.74 -10.28 17.14
N THR A 613 -16.65 -10.88 15.96
CA THR A 613 -17.47 -10.53 14.79
C THR A 613 -18.05 -11.77 14.13
N GLY A 614 -19.36 -11.96 14.24
CA GLY A 614 -20.15 -12.85 13.37
C GLY A 614 -20.31 -14.30 13.83
N ALA A 615 -21.46 -14.61 14.42
CA ALA A 615 -22.00 -15.93 14.77
C ALA A 615 -21.36 -16.68 15.97
N ILE A 616 -22.22 -17.35 16.75
CA ILE A 616 -21.96 -18.08 18.00
C ILE A 616 -21.49 -17.17 19.16
N ALA A 617 -22.47 -16.50 19.78
CA ALA A 617 -22.34 -15.95 21.13
C ALA A 617 -23.06 -16.88 22.11
N GLY A 618 -22.36 -17.32 23.16
CA GLY A 618 -22.81 -18.35 24.11
C GLY A 618 -21.97 -19.64 24.02
N THR A 619 -21.92 -20.39 25.12
CA THR A 619 -21.35 -21.75 25.25
C THR A 619 -19.82 -21.97 25.29
N ALA A 620 -18.99 -20.98 25.65
CA ALA A 620 -17.58 -21.26 26.00
C ALA A 620 -17.44 -22.23 27.21
N LEU A 621 -18.40 -22.20 28.14
CA LEU A 621 -18.49 -23.11 29.29
C LEU A 621 -19.39 -24.34 29.05
N ASP A 622 -20.45 -24.25 28.23
CA ASP A 622 -21.33 -25.40 27.99
C ASP A 622 -20.67 -26.46 27.08
N ALA A 623 -19.74 -26.08 26.18
CA ALA A 623 -18.89 -27.02 25.43
C ALA A 623 -17.95 -27.86 26.33
N ILE A 624 -17.78 -27.48 27.60
CA ILE A 624 -16.98 -28.19 28.60
C ILE A 624 -17.85 -29.24 29.35
N ALA A 625 -19.18 -29.09 29.32
CA ALA A 625 -20.13 -29.98 29.97
C ALA A 625 -20.48 -31.24 29.15
N GLU A 626 -20.26 -31.25 27.82
CA GLU A 626 -20.65 -32.35 26.92
C GLU A 626 -19.69 -33.56 26.88
N VAL A 627 -18.62 -33.58 27.68
CA VAL A 627 -17.68 -34.72 27.68
C VAL A 627 -18.30 -35.93 28.41
N LYS A 628 -18.48 -37.03 27.65
CA LYS A 628 -19.16 -38.27 28.09
C LYS A 628 -18.56 -38.89 29.36
N SER A 629 -19.44 -39.53 30.12
CA SER A 629 -19.34 -39.85 31.55
C SER A 629 -18.29 -40.89 31.99
N ASP A 630 -17.60 -41.54 31.05
CA ASP A 630 -17.07 -42.90 31.27
C ASP A 630 -15.55 -42.91 31.52
N ALA A 631 -14.84 -41.85 31.11
CA ALA A 631 -13.39 -41.71 31.20
C ALA A 631 -12.96 -40.25 31.45
N PRO A 632 -13.23 -39.69 32.65
CA PRO A 632 -13.21 -38.24 32.91
C PRO A 632 -11.83 -37.57 32.85
N TRP A 633 -10.74 -38.35 32.80
CA TRP A 633 -9.37 -37.85 32.78
C TRP A 633 -8.69 -37.97 31.40
N ASP A 634 -9.31 -38.62 30.41
CA ASP A 634 -8.68 -38.85 29.10
C ASP A 634 -8.63 -37.59 28.22
N SER A 635 -9.61 -36.69 28.38
CA SER A 635 -9.58 -35.34 27.78
C SER A 635 -8.63 -34.37 28.48
N VAL A 636 -8.18 -34.70 29.71
CA VAL A 636 -7.22 -33.89 30.49
C VAL A 636 -5.79 -34.26 30.10
N LYS A 637 -5.48 -35.55 29.94
CA LYS A 637 -4.16 -36.08 29.53
C LYS A 637 -3.57 -35.52 28.23
N ALA A 638 -4.37 -34.83 27.40
CA ALA A 638 -3.92 -34.18 26.16
C ALA A 638 -3.34 -32.77 26.36
N LEU A 639 -3.40 -32.20 27.57
CA LEU A 639 -2.91 -30.85 27.88
C LEU A 639 -1.39 -30.67 27.78
N PRO A 640 -0.55 -31.61 28.25
CA PRO A 640 0.90 -31.52 28.09
C PRO A 640 1.31 -31.35 26.61
N ASP A 641 0.58 -31.95 25.68
CA ASP A 641 0.93 -31.94 24.26
C ASP A 641 0.78 -30.54 23.60
N GLN A 642 -0.11 -29.66 24.06
CA GLN A 642 -0.22 -28.30 23.49
C GLN A 642 0.94 -27.39 23.92
N VAL A 643 1.33 -27.42 25.19
CA VAL A 643 2.47 -26.63 25.68
C VAL A 643 3.79 -27.22 25.18
N LYS A 644 3.85 -28.54 25.02
CA LYS A 644 4.95 -29.25 24.37
C LYS A 644 5.05 -28.95 22.87
N GLN A 645 3.94 -28.82 22.14
CA GLN A 645 3.93 -28.30 20.76
C GLN A 645 4.47 -26.87 20.66
N ALA A 646 4.22 -26.02 21.67
CA ALA A 646 4.84 -24.70 21.75
C ALA A 646 6.36 -24.79 22.02
N SER A 647 6.81 -25.68 22.90
CA SER A 647 8.25 -25.95 23.12
C SER A 647 8.94 -26.49 21.86
N GLU A 648 8.36 -27.51 21.21
CA GLU A 648 8.83 -28.06 19.93
C GLU A 648 8.87 -27.01 18.81
N THR A 649 7.98 -26.02 18.84
CA THR A 649 8.00 -24.88 17.92
C THR A 649 9.12 -23.90 18.26
N ILE A 650 9.35 -23.61 19.54
CA ILE A 650 10.48 -22.78 19.98
C ILE A 650 11.81 -23.44 19.59
N ASP A 651 11.92 -24.76 19.67
CA ASP A 651 13.09 -25.50 19.18
C ASP A 651 13.26 -25.38 17.66
N LYS A 652 12.22 -25.61 16.85
CA LYS A 652 12.29 -25.38 15.39
C LYS A 652 12.66 -23.93 15.03
N ALA A 653 12.12 -22.95 15.75
CA ALA A 653 12.43 -21.55 15.55
C ALA A 653 13.90 -21.25 15.89
N LYS A 654 14.44 -21.83 16.97
CA LYS A 654 15.87 -21.76 17.31
C LYS A 654 16.77 -22.43 16.28
N GLU A 655 16.41 -23.63 15.79
CA GLU A 655 17.18 -24.35 14.78
C GLU A 655 17.22 -23.59 13.45
N ALA A 656 16.08 -23.10 12.98
CA ALA A 656 15.98 -22.30 11.77
C ALA A 656 16.71 -20.94 11.92
N ALA A 657 16.63 -20.31 13.09
CA ALA A 657 17.39 -19.09 13.40
C ALA A 657 18.91 -19.33 13.45
N ALA A 658 19.37 -20.44 14.01
CA ALA A 658 20.77 -20.83 13.97
C ALA A 658 21.24 -21.11 12.53
N ALA A 659 20.40 -21.72 11.70
CA ALA A 659 20.66 -21.91 10.27
C ALA A 659 20.71 -20.58 9.50
N ALA A 660 19.81 -19.64 9.78
CA ALA A 660 19.80 -18.30 9.19
C ALA A 660 21.06 -17.49 9.60
N LYS A 661 21.43 -17.52 10.88
CA LYS A 661 22.68 -16.92 11.39
C LYS A 661 23.92 -17.51 10.72
N LYS A 662 23.98 -18.83 10.54
CA LYS A 662 25.10 -19.50 9.87
C LYS A 662 25.18 -19.15 8.37
N ALA A 663 24.06 -19.14 7.66
CA ALA A 663 24.00 -18.72 6.25
C ALA A 663 24.49 -17.26 6.07
N LYS A 664 24.13 -16.38 7.01
CA LYS A 664 24.62 -15.01 7.08
C LYS A 664 26.13 -14.95 7.32
N GLU A 665 26.66 -15.64 8.32
CA GLU A 665 28.10 -15.61 8.66
C GLU A 665 29.01 -16.14 7.54
N GLU A 666 28.55 -17.14 6.78
CA GLU A 666 29.27 -17.68 5.62
C GLU A 666 29.16 -16.79 4.35
N LYS A 667 27.99 -16.19 4.07
CA LYS A 667 27.71 -15.59 2.74
C LYS A 667 27.22 -14.14 2.75
N VAL A 668 26.78 -13.57 3.87
CA VAL A 668 26.23 -12.19 3.96
C VAL A 668 27.04 -11.35 4.96
N LYS A 669 28.32 -11.10 4.62
CA LYS A 669 29.15 -10.14 5.35
C LYS A 669 28.96 -8.74 4.75
N PRO A 670 28.58 -7.71 5.53
CA PRO A 670 28.24 -6.38 5.01
C PRO A 670 29.46 -5.57 4.50
N GLU A 671 30.69 -6.02 4.79
CA GLU A 671 31.93 -5.25 4.57
C GLU A 671 32.81 -5.72 3.41
N THR A 672 32.50 -6.84 2.74
CA THR A 672 33.25 -7.27 1.54
C THR A 672 32.59 -6.78 0.26
N LYS A 673 33.41 -6.36 -0.71
CA LYS A 673 32.97 -6.11 -2.09
C LYS A 673 32.24 -7.34 -2.61
N LYS A 674 30.97 -7.19 -2.97
CA LYS A 674 30.10 -8.25 -3.48
C LYS A 674 29.18 -7.69 -4.56
N THR A 675 28.93 -8.51 -5.58
CA THR A 675 28.05 -8.19 -6.70
C THR A 675 26.58 -8.42 -6.33
N LYS A 676 25.68 -7.71 -7.02
CA LYS A 676 24.21 -7.85 -6.89
C LYS A 676 23.73 -9.30 -6.86
N LYS A 677 24.32 -10.15 -7.71
CA LYS A 677 24.03 -11.59 -7.78
C LYS A 677 24.33 -12.31 -6.45
N THR A 678 25.54 -12.16 -5.92
CA THR A 678 25.95 -12.85 -4.67
C THR A 678 25.18 -12.38 -3.44
N LEU A 679 24.75 -11.10 -3.40
CA LEU A 679 23.87 -10.63 -2.32
C LEU A 679 22.45 -11.19 -2.49
N ARG A 680 21.84 -11.11 -3.69
CA ARG A 680 20.51 -11.72 -3.95
C ARG A 680 20.47 -13.22 -3.64
N GLU A 681 21.53 -13.98 -3.94
CA GLU A 681 21.63 -15.40 -3.59
C GLU A 681 21.68 -15.60 -2.06
N GLY A 682 22.44 -14.78 -1.34
CA GLY A 682 22.47 -14.79 0.14
C GLY A 682 21.14 -14.35 0.78
N VAL A 683 20.44 -13.39 0.19
CA VAL A 683 19.10 -12.94 0.61
C VAL A 683 18.06 -14.01 0.34
N LYS A 684 18.11 -14.68 -0.82
CA LYS A 684 17.27 -15.85 -1.11
C LYS A 684 17.49 -16.93 -0.07
N GLU A 685 18.73 -17.28 0.23
CA GLU A 685 19.04 -18.29 1.23
C GLU A 685 18.58 -17.86 2.64
N LEU A 686 18.75 -16.59 3.01
CA LEU A 686 18.24 -16.03 4.27
C LEU A 686 16.70 -16.07 4.34
N ALA A 687 15.99 -15.60 3.31
CA ALA A 687 14.54 -15.65 3.22
C ALA A 687 14.00 -17.08 3.29
N THR A 688 14.57 -18.01 2.50
CA THR A 688 14.16 -19.44 2.53
C THR A 688 14.42 -20.10 3.91
N LYS A 689 15.33 -19.56 4.73
CA LYS A 689 15.58 -20.01 6.11
C LYS A 689 14.73 -19.27 7.15
N LEU A 690 14.19 -18.09 6.82
CA LEU A 690 13.28 -17.32 7.66
C LEU A 690 11.80 -17.68 7.45
N SER A 691 11.37 -18.02 6.23
CA SER A 691 9.97 -18.39 5.94
C SER A 691 9.44 -19.50 6.86
N PRO A 692 10.18 -20.60 7.17
CA PRO A 692 9.70 -21.60 8.12
C PRO A 692 9.48 -21.06 9.54
N VAL A 693 10.21 -20.01 9.94
CA VAL A 693 10.04 -19.35 11.24
C VAL A 693 8.81 -18.46 11.24
N ILE A 694 8.58 -17.71 10.16
CA ILE A 694 7.40 -16.87 9.97
C ILE A 694 6.14 -17.74 9.90
N GLU A 695 6.16 -18.83 9.11
CA GLU A 695 5.04 -19.77 8.99
C GLU A 695 4.68 -20.46 10.31
N GLU A 696 5.66 -20.92 11.08
CA GLU A 696 5.39 -21.54 12.38
C GLU A 696 4.94 -20.49 13.42
N ALA A 697 5.42 -19.24 13.33
CA ALA A 697 4.92 -18.11 14.12
C ALA A 697 3.46 -17.77 13.79
N LYS A 698 3.10 -17.69 12.50
CA LYS A 698 1.72 -17.46 12.02
C LYS A 698 0.76 -18.54 12.52
N LYS A 699 1.16 -19.83 12.46
CA LYS A 699 0.36 -20.94 13.00
C LYS A 699 0.08 -20.78 14.49
N HIS A 700 1.06 -20.39 15.30
CA HIS A 700 0.85 -20.14 16.74
C HIS A 700 -0.02 -18.92 16.99
N LYS A 701 0.17 -17.83 16.24
CA LYS A 701 -0.70 -16.65 16.29
C LYS A 701 -2.17 -16.99 16.02
N ALA A 702 -2.44 -17.92 15.10
CA ALA A 702 -3.78 -18.46 14.85
C ALA A 702 -4.30 -19.38 15.98
N LEU A 703 -3.44 -20.25 16.55
CA LEU A 703 -3.82 -21.12 17.68
C LEU A 703 -4.22 -20.33 18.93
N PHE A 704 -3.50 -19.24 19.25
CA PHE A 704 -3.81 -18.35 20.38
C PHE A 704 -4.87 -17.28 20.08
N ALA A 705 -5.38 -17.19 18.85
CA ALA A 705 -6.44 -16.24 18.48
C ALA A 705 -7.87 -16.75 18.79
N SER A 706 -8.01 -17.94 19.39
CA SER A 706 -9.32 -18.53 19.71
C SER A 706 -9.56 -18.67 21.22
N ALA A 707 -10.79 -18.34 21.63
CA ALA A 707 -11.35 -18.38 22.99
C ALA A 707 -10.89 -17.30 23.99
N GLU A 708 -11.63 -16.17 24.03
CA GLU A 708 -11.75 -15.36 25.24
C GLU A 708 -12.88 -15.92 26.12
N ALA A 709 -12.55 -16.31 27.36
CA ALA A 709 -13.53 -16.58 28.40
C ALA A 709 -13.75 -15.32 29.25
N PRO A 710 -14.99 -15.02 29.67
CA PRO A 710 -15.28 -13.86 30.51
C PRO A 710 -14.59 -13.97 31.87
N LYS A 711 -13.55 -13.14 32.07
CA LYS A 711 -12.73 -13.14 33.30
C LYS A 711 -13.56 -12.99 34.57
N GLU A 712 -14.61 -12.16 34.57
CA GLU A 712 -15.47 -11.97 35.73
C GLU A 712 -16.27 -13.22 36.13
N GLU A 713 -16.68 -14.07 35.18
CA GLU A 713 -17.36 -15.33 35.51
C GLU A 713 -16.36 -16.37 36.02
N LEU A 714 -15.17 -16.41 35.40
CA LEU A 714 -14.08 -17.30 35.79
C LEU A 714 -13.59 -17.03 37.23
N GLU A 715 -13.40 -15.76 37.58
CA GLU A 715 -12.96 -15.35 38.92
C GLU A 715 -14.06 -15.55 39.97
N LYS A 716 -15.34 -15.28 39.64
CA LYS A 716 -16.47 -15.57 40.53
C LYS A 716 -16.57 -17.06 40.87
N GLU A 717 -16.45 -17.93 39.87
CA GLU A 717 -16.63 -19.37 40.09
C GLU A 717 -15.40 -20.01 40.77
N LEU A 718 -14.20 -19.45 40.56
CA LEU A 718 -13.02 -19.74 41.38
C LEU A 718 -13.22 -19.38 42.85
N GLU A 719 -13.76 -18.19 43.17
CA GLU A 719 -14.02 -17.80 44.57
C GLU A 719 -15.17 -18.59 45.22
N LYS A 720 -16.22 -18.92 44.47
CA LYS A 720 -17.29 -19.84 44.92
C LYS A 720 -16.71 -21.18 45.38
N LEU A 721 -15.81 -21.77 44.58
CA LEU A 721 -15.16 -23.04 44.92
C LEU A 721 -14.20 -22.92 46.11
N LYS A 722 -13.44 -21.82 46.24
CA LYS A 722 -12.59 -21.55 47.42
C LYS A 722 -13.38 -21.44 48.73
N GLY A 723 -14.65 -21.05 48.66
CA GLY A 723 -15.52 -20.88 49.83
C GLY A 723 -16.09 -22.18 50.44
N GLU A 724 -16.12 -23.28 49.70
CA GLU A 724 -16.82 -24.51 50.13
C GLU A 724 -15.98 -25.53 50.91
N ASP A 725 -14.72 -25.75 50.53
CA ASP A 725 -13.83 -26.67 51.24
C ASP A 725 -12.37 -26.23 51.15
N ALA A 726 -11.59 -26.50 52.19
CA ALA A 726 -10.15 -26.26 52.22
C ALA A 726 -9.40 -26.99 51.08
N ALA A 727 -9.88 -28.16 50.65
CA ALA A 727 -9.33 -28.91 49.53
C ALA A 727 -9.59 -28.22 48.16
N PHE A 728 -10.71 -27.50 48.00
CA PHE A 728 -10.93 -26.67 46.81
C PHE A 728 -10.11 -25.40 46.86
N LYS A 729 -9.97 -24.78 48.03
CA LYS A 729 -9.24 -23.53 48.19
C LYS A 729 -7.78 -23.63 47.70
N GLU A 730 -7.03 -24.62 48.18
CA GLU A 730 -5.62 -24.80 47.80
C GLU A 730 -5.45 -25.00 46.28
N VAL A 731 -6.32 -25.83 45.69
CA VAL A 731 -6.22 -26.21 44.27
C VAL A 731 -6.75 -25.09 43.35
N ALA A 732 -7.76 -24.32 43.79
CA ALA A 732 -8.26 -23.15 43.06
C ALA A 732 -7.28 -21.97 43.08
N GLU A 733 -6.58 -21.74 44.20
CA GLU A 733 -5.50 -20.74 44.26
C GLU A 733 -4.35 -21.08 43.31
N LYS A 734 -3.94 -22.36 43.25
CA LYS A 734 -2.93 -22.82 42.28
C LYS A 734 -3.42 -22.75 40.82
N ALA A 735 -4.67 -23.14 40.55
CA ALA A 735 -5.26 -23.02 39.22
C ALA A 735 -5.26 -21.57 38.71
N ALA A 736 -5.69 -20.62 39.54
CA ALA A 736 -5.69 -19.19 39.19
C ALA A 736 -4.27 -18.64 38.94
N ALA A 737 -3.27 -19.07 39.74
CA ALA A 737 -1.88 -18.70 39.53
C ALA A 737 -1.34 -19.22 38.19
N ILE A 738 -1.65 -20.47 37.84
CA ILE A 738 -1.25 -21.12 36.58
C ILE A 738 -1.92 -20.44 35.37
N THR A 739 -3.21 -20.10 35.45
CA THR A 739 -3.89 -19.34 34.39
C THR A 739 -3.18 -18.00 34.12
N LYS A 740 -2.80 -17.27 35.18
CA LYS A 740 -2.08 -15.98 35.07
C LYS A 740 -0.65 -16.14 34.52
N GLU A 741 0.04 -17.22 34.88
CA GLU A 741 1.35 -17.57 34.32
C GLU A 741 1.24 -17.86 32.81
N ARG A 742 0.21 -18.61 32.39
CA ARG A 742 -0.08 -18.91 30.97
C ARG A 742 -0.48 -17.67 30.17
N GLU A 743 -1.25 -16.74 30.73
CA GLU A 743 -1.52 -15.43 30.10
C GLU A 743 -0.21 -14.64 29.84
N ALA A 744 0.65 -14.56 30.86
CA ALA A 744 1.92 -13.84 30.77
C ALA A 744 2.91 -14.52 29.82
N PHE A 745 2.86 -15.85 29.69
CA PHE A 745 3.60 -16.62 28.69
C PHE A 745 3.07 -16.33 27.28
N ALA A 746 1.76 -16.47 27.02
CA ALA A 746 1.16 -16.27 25.71
C ALA A 746 1.37 -14.84 25.18
N ALA A 747 1.26 -13.82 26.05
CA ALA A 747 1.54 -12.44 25.68
C ALA A 747 3.01 -12.22 25.29
N ARG A 748 3.96 -12.74 26.07
CA ARG A 748 5.41 -12.64 25.77
C ARG A 748 5.83 -13.47 24.56
N LEU A 749 5.19 -14.61 24.32
CA LEU A 749 5.38 -15.42 23.12
C LEU A 749 4.90 -14.63 21.89
N THR A 750 3.67 -14.09 21.92
CA THR A 750 3.13 -13.28 20.81
C THR A 750 4.01 -12.06 20.51
N GLU A 751 4.45 -11.32 21.54
CA GLU A 751 5.35 -10.18 21.37
C GLU A 751 6.71 -10.58 20.77
N THR A 752 7.26 -11.73 21.18
CA THR A 752 8.55 -12.23 20.67
C THR A 752 8.43 -12.71 19.23
N LEU A 753 7.33 -13.38 18.88
CA LEU A 753 7.02 -13.79 17.51
C LEU A 753 6.77 -12.58 16.61
N ASP A 754 5.98 -11.59 17.04
CA ASP A 754 5.76 -10.34 16.30
C ASP A 754 7.07 -9.58 16.07
N LYS A 755 7.97 -9.50 17.07
CA LYS A 755 9.30 -8.90 16.91
C LYS A 755 10.15 -9.66 15.89
N LEU A 756 10.13 -10.99 15.94
CA LEU A 756 10.90 -11.85 15.05
C LEU A 756 10.37 -11.75 13.60
N GLU A 757 9.06 -11.82 13.40
CA GLU A 757 8.38 -11.64 12.10
C GLU A 757 8.69 -10.25 11.50
N ASN A 758 8.50 -9.18 12.27
CA ASN A 758 8.79 -7.81 11.82
C ASN A 758 10.28 -7.59 11.52
N ALA A 759 11.18 -8.09 12.36
CA ALA A 759 12.62 -7.94 12.14
C ALA A 759 13.10 -8.77 10.94
N ALA A 760 12.60 -10.01 10.79
CA ALA A 760 12.91 -10.88 9.66
C ALA A 760 12.42 -10.29 8.32
N GLY A 761 11.16 -9.87 8.26
CA GLY A 761 10.56 -9.29 7.06
C GLY A 761 11.28 -8.02 6.61
N LYS A 762 11.48 -7.06 7.53
CA LYS A 762 12.23 -5.83 7.24
C LYS A 762 13.69 -6.10 6.89
N MET A 763 14.35 -7.04 7.57
CA MET A 763 15.75 -7.37 7.25
C MET A 763 15.86 -7.94 5.83
N GLY A 764 14.95 -8.82 5.42
CA GLY A 764 14.87 -9.33 4.04
C GLY A 764 14.68 -8.21 3.01
N GLU A 765 13.74 -7.30 3.28
CA GLU A 765 13.46 -6.10 2.48
C GLU A 765 14.70 -5.18 2.34
N HIS A 766 15.29 -4.73 3.45
CA HIS A 766 16.44 -3.82 3.39
C HIS A 766 17.66 -4.48 2.73
N TYR A 767 17.84 -5.79 2.86
CA TYR A 767 18.86 -6.52 2.11
C TYR A 767 18.54 -6.63 0.61
N LEU A 768 17.26 -6.78 0.22
CA LEU A 768 16.84 -6.73 -1.18
C LEU A 768 17.08 -5.33 -1.78
N HIS A 769 16.70 -4.28 -1.05
CA HIS A 769 16.97 -2.88 -1.42
C HIS A 769 18.47 -2.60 -1.56
N LEU A 770 19.29 -3.10 -0.63
CA LEU A 770 20.75 -3.03 -0.73
C LEU A 770 21.27 -3.77 -1.97
N ALA A 771 20.69 -4.92 -2.32
CA ALA A 771 21.05 -5.67 -3.52
C ALA A 771 20.64 -4.97 -4.81
N GLU A 772 19.50 -4.26 -4.85
CA GLU A 772 19.10 -3.49 -6.02
C GLU A 772 20.03 -2.30 -6.30
N LEU A 773 20.63 -1.71 -5.25
CA LEU A 773 21.60 -0.61 -5.32
C LEU A 773 23.06 -1.04 -5.58
N LEU A 774 23.36 -2.35 -5.66
CA LEU A 774 24.68 -2.86 -6.01
C LEU A 774 24.84 -3.05 -7.53
N PRO A 775 26.06 -2.89 -8.09
CA PRO A 775 26.33 -3.17 -9.50
C PRO A 775 26.18 -4.67 -9.82
N GLU A 776 25.85 -4.98 -11.07
CA GLU A 776 25.63 -6.37 -11.52
C GLU A 776 26.92 -7.20 -11.53
N GLU A 777 28.03 -6.62 -12.00
CA GLU A 777 29.34 -7.26 -12.07
C GLU A 777 30.43 -6.48 -11.32
N GLU A 778 31.50 -7.19 -10.96
CA GLU A 778 32.61 -6.64 -10.18
C GLU A 778 33.54 -5.83 -11.08
N GLY A 779 33.68 -4.52 -10.81
CA GLY A 779 34.47 -3.59 -11.62
C GLY A 779 33.66 -2.60 -12.47
N ILE A 780 32.34 -2.81 -12.58
CA ILE A 780 31.43 -1.80 -13.16
C ILE A 780 31.17 -0.72 -12.10
N THR A 781 31.55 0.53 -12.39
CA THR A 781 31.35 1.69 -11.51
C THR A 781 29.95 2.30 -11.64
N GLU A 782 29.28 2.08 -12.77
CA GLU A 782 27.89 2.52 -12.99
C GLU A 782 26.88 1.59 -12.33
N VAL A 783 26.19 2.10 -11.31
CA VAL A 783 24.93 1.49 -10.85
C VAL A 783 23.82 1.94 -11.78
N LEU A 784 23.50 1.09 -12.76
CA LEU A 784 22.22 1.12 -13.47
C LEU A 784 21.10 0.89 -12.44
N LEU A 785 20.57 1.98 -11.86
CA LEU A 785 19.34 1.91 -11.06
C LEU A 785 18.27 1.25 -11.94
N THR A 786 17.76 0.11 -11.52
CA THR A 786 16.58 -0.51 -12.11
C THR A 786 15.33 0.12 -11.50
N GLN A 787 14.14 -0.10 -12.07
CA GLN A 787 12.89 0.34 -11.44
C GLN A 787 12.73 -0.23 -10.02
N ARG A 788 13.25 -1.43 -9.73
CA ARG A 788 13.31 -1.98 -8.35
C ARG A 788 14.23 -1.19 -7.42
N ALA A 789 15.33 -0.63 -7.93
CA ALA A 789 16.18 0.28 -7.17
C ALA A 789 15.47 1.62 -6.89
N MET A 790 14.63 2.10 -7.82
CA MET A 790 13.77 3.27 -7.57
C MET A 790 12.68 2.97 -6.52
N LEU A 791 12.08 1.78 -6.54
CA LEU A 791 11.15 1.35 -5.48
C LEU A 791 11.84 1.25 -4.11
N ALA A 792 13.07 0.74 -4.07
CA ALA A 792 13.89 0.71 -2.85
C ALA A 792 14.16 2.11 -2.29
N ILE A 793 14.46 3.09 -3.15
CA ILE A 793 14.65 4.50 -2.76
C ILE A 793 13.32 5.13 -2.31
N GLY A 794 12.22 4.81 -2.98
CA GLY A 794 10.87 5.23 -2.59
C GLY A 794 10.42 4.66 -1.24
N ASP A 795 10.78 3.42 -0.91
CA ASP A 795 10.56 2.83 0.41
C ASP A 795 11.42 3.51 1.49
N MET A 796 12.70 3.79 1.23
CA MET A 796 13.54 4.55 2.16
C MET A 796 12.94 5.94 2.47
N ARG A 797 12.40 6.60 1.44
CA ARG A 797 11.66 7.86 1.57
C ARG A 797 10.41 7.69 2.43
N ALA A 798 9.56 6.72 2.10
CA ALA A 798 8.32 6.44 2.82
C ALA A 798 8.56 6.04 4.29
N LYS A 799 9.65 5.33 4.60
CA LYS A 799 10.04 5.00 5.97
C LYS A 799 10.50 6.22 6.75
N ALA A 800 11.25 7.13 6.13
CA ALA A 800 11.62 8.39 6.76
C ALA A 800 10.39 9.27 7.04
N GLU A 801 9.45 9.37 6.11
CA GLU A 801 8.15 10.03 6.32
C GLU A 801 7.36 9.35 7.43
N GLN A 802 7.13 8.04 7.38
CA GLN A 802 6.37 7.30 8.40
C GLN A 802 6.97 7.46 9.80
N ARG A 803 8.30 7.52 9.92
CA ARG A 803 8.97 7.75 11.19
C ARG A 803 8.79 9.18 11.68
N LEU A 804 8.93 10.18 10.80
CA LEU A 804 8.68 11.58 11.12
C LEU A 804 7.22 11.82 11.56
N LEU A 805 6.27 11.35 10.74
CA LEU A 805 4.82 11.39 11.00
C LEU A 805 4.47 10.68 12.32
N LYS A 806 5.16 9.61 12.70
CA LYS A 806 4.96 8.95 14.00
C LYS A 806 5.30 9.87 15.18
N TYR A 807 6.44 10.56 15.16
CA TYR A 807 6.78 11.46 16.26
C TYR A 807 5.91 12.72 16.26
N HIS A 808 5.50 13.19 15.08
CA HIS A 808 4.49 14.25 14.97
C HIS A 808 3.14 13.82 15.56
N TYR A 809 2.70 12.61 15.26
CA TYR A 809 1.50 12.00 15.85
C TYR A 809 1.62 11.90 17.38
N LEU A 810 2.75 11.46 17.92
CA LEU A 810 2.97 11.42 19.37
C LEU A 810 2.94 12.83 20.00
N LEU A 811 3.49 13.85 19.33
CA LEU A 811 3.36 15.25 19.73
C LEU A 811 1.88 15.70 19.71
N GLY A 812 1.15 15.38 18.64
CA GLY A 812 -0.27 15.71 18.50
C GLY A 812 -1.14 15.08 19.58
N ARG A 813 -1.01 13.77 19.82
CA ARG A 813 -1.77 13.05 20.87
C ARG A 813 -1.44 13.54 22.28
N SER A 814 -0.18 13.88 22.57
CA SER A 814 0.21 14.46 23.86
C SER A 814 -0.27 15.90 24.01
N PHE A 815 -0.34 16.69 22.92
CA PHE A 815 -0.98 18.00 22.92
C PHE A 815 -2.49 17.91 23.20
N GLU A 816 -3.21 17.01 22.51
CA GLU A 816 -4.64 16.80 22.76
C GLU A 816 -4.92 16.36 24.19
N TYR A 817 -4.04 15.52 24.76
CA TYR A 817 -4.14 15.12 26.14
C TYR A 817 -3.93 16.28 27.12
N THR A 818 -2.91 17.12 26.91
CA THR A 818 -2.58 18.24 27.81
C THR A 818 -3.58 19.39 27.69
N MET A 819 -3.91 19.79 26.45
CA MET A 819 -4.73 20.97 26.15
C MET A 819 -6.23 20.68 25.98
N LEU A 820 -6.65 19.41 26.09
CA LEU A 820 -8.06 18.96 26.03
C LEU A 820 -8.85 19.40 24.78
N ARG A 821 -8.15 19.60 23.65
CA ARG A 821 -8.73 20.03 22.38
C ARG A 821 -8.01 19.39 21.19
N PRO A 822 -8.60 19.36 19.99
CA PRO A 822 -7.94 18.84 18.80
C PRO A 822 -6.59 19.52 18.52
N TYR A 823 -5.63 18.75 18.01
CA TYR A 823 -4.35 19.30 17.57
C TYR A 823 -4.54 20.26 16.37
N PRO A 824 -3.99 21.49 16.41
CA PRO A 824 -4.19 22.49 15.35
C PRO A 824 -3.18 22.39 14.19
N GLY A 825 -2.11 21.62 14.33
CA GLY A 825 -1.05 21.49 13.31
C GLY A 825 -1.39 20.47 12.22
N ASP A 826 -0.78 20.63 11.04
CA ASP A 826 -0.90 19.67 9.94
C ASP A 826 -0.08 18.40 10.23
N LEU A 827 -0.75 17.34 10.70
CA LEU A 827 -0.13 16.04 10.94
C LEU A 827 0.48 15.38 9.69
N THR A 828 0.21 15.88 8.48
CA THR A 828 0.76 15.34 7.22
C THR A 828 2.09 15.99 6.80
N LEU A 829 2.50 17.10 7.43
CA LEU A 829 3.71 17.86 7.09
C LEU A 829 3.79 18.25 5.60
N THR A 830 2.63 18.46 4.95
CA THR A 830 2.55 18.65 3.50
C THR A 830 3.36 19.88 3.03
N ARG A 831 3.41 20.95 3.82
CA ARG A 831 4.22 22.14 3.52
C ARG A 831 5.73 21.83 3.52
N LEU A 832 6.21 21.06 4.51
CA LEU A 832 7.62 20.66 4.61
C LEU A 832 8.03 19.78 3.43
N PHE A 833 7.26 18.75 3.11
CA PHE A 833 7.58 17.85 1.98
C PHE A 833 7.53 18.56 0.62
N ASN A 834 6.61 19.52 0.44
CA ASN A 834 6.58 20.35 -0.77
C ASN A 834 7.82 21.25 -0.90
N GLU A 835 8.39 21.77 0.20
CA GLU A 835 9.64 22.54 0.13
C GLU A 835 10.86 21.63 -0.10
N VAL A 836 10.91 20.43 0.48
CA VAL A 836 11.95 19.44 0.15
C VAL A 836 11.99 19.21 -1.37
N LEU A 837 10.83 18.97 -1.98
CA LEU A 837 10.69 18.84 -3.44
C LEU A 837 11.01 20.13 -4.21
N SER A 838 10.82 21.32 -3.61
CA SER A 838 11.15 22.61 -4.24
C SER A 838 12.67 22.83 -4.29
N LEU A 839 13.38 22.51 -3.21
CA LEU A 839 14.84 22.63 -3.12
C LEU A 839 15.53 21.60 -4.01
N VAL A 840 15.07 20.36 -4.02
CA VAL A 840 15.60 19.29 -4.89
C VAL A 840 15.61 19.70 -6.36
N LYS A 841 14.53 20.33 -6.86
CA LYS A 841 14.43 20.77 -8.27
C LYS A 841 15.41 21.86 -8.66
N ASN A 842 15.99 22.55 -7.68
CA ASN A 842 16.94 23.64 -7.89
C ASN A 842 18.39 23.26 -7.52
N ASP A 843 18.63 22.09 -6.93
CA ASP A 843 19.96 21.62 -6.55
C ASP A 843 20.66 20.83 -7.68
N ALA A 844 21.92 21.16 -7.91
CA ALA A 844 22.77 20.49 -8.88
C ALA A 844 23.63 19.36 -8.28
N THR A 845 23.73 19.24 -6.96
CA THR A 845 24.81 18.50 -6.28
C THR A 845 24.38 17.28 -5.47
N GLY A 846 23.12 17.19 -5.04
CA GLY A 846 22.59 16.05 -4.28
C GLY A 846 23.06 15.96 -2.84
N VAL A 847 23.78 16.97 -2.39
CA VAL A 847 24.22 17.13 -1.00
C VAL A 847 23.52 18.36 -0.47
N ILE A 848 22.60 18.16 0.47
CA ILE A 848 21.95 19.28 1.16
C ILE A 848 23.04 20.16 1.83
N SER A 849 23.12 21.41 1.42
CA SER A 849 24.04 22.37 2.04
C SER A 849 23.56 22.72 3.45
N THR A 850 24.48 23.20 4.30
CA THR A 850 24.13 23.65 5.66
C THR A 850 23.06 24.74 5.66
N GLU A 851 23.02 25.59 4.62
CA GLU A 851 22.03 26.65 4.46
C GLU A 851 20.64 26.08 4.11
N GLN A 852 20.56 25.06 3.24
CA GLN A 852 19.30 24.37 2.91
C GLN A 852 18.78 23.52 4.08
N ASP A 853 19.67 22.87 4.84
CA ASP A 853 19.34 22.10 6.05
C ASP A 853 18.70 23.00 7.11
N GLU A 854 19.26 24.19 7.35
CA GLU A 854 18.68 25.21 8.25
C GLU A 854 17.41 25.88 7.67
N GLN A 855 17.27 26.05 6.35
CA GLN A 855 16.02 26.54 5.73
C GLN A 855 14.84 25.59 6.00
N LEU A 856 15.01 24.29 5.73
CA LEU A 856 13.98 23.28 5.98
C LEU A 856 13.67 23.14 7.48
N TYR A 857 14.70 23.21 8.32
CA TYR A 857 14.54 23.20 9.78
C TYR A 857 13.86 24.48 10.33
N THR A 858 13.97 25.62 9.63
CA THR A 858 13.27 26.86 9.97
C THR A 858 11.77 26.76 9.67
N LEU A 859 11.38 26.25 8.51
CA LEU A 859 9.97 25.96 8.17
C LEU A 859 9.29 25.07 9.21
N TYR A 860 10.00 24.01 9.63
CA TYR A 860 9.56 23.14 10.73
C TYR A 860 9.38 23.91 12.06
N ARG A 861 10.32 24.80 12.41
CA ARG A 861 10.20 25.65 13.61
C ARG A 861 9.04 26.64 13.54
N GLU A 862 8.67 27.15 12.37
CA GLU A 862 7.50 28.02 12.21
C GLU A 862 6.21 27.28 12.61
N GLU A 863 6.02 26.03 12.16
CA GLU A 863 4.84 25.24 12.51
C GLU A 863 4.76 24.97 14.02
N ILE A 864 5.88 24.63 14.66
CA ILE A 864 5.94 24.46 16.13
C ILE A 864 5.80 25.78 16.89
N SER A 865 6.26 26.92 16.35
CA SER A 865 6.16 28.21 17.04
C SER A 865 4.71 28.61 17.31
N SER A 866 3.79 28.30 16.40
CA SER A 866 2.34 28.54 16.56
C SER A 866 1.74 27.73 17.71
N LEU A 867 2.19 26.48 17.91
CA LEU A 867 1.81 25.64 19.04
C LEU A 867 2.37 26.17 20.36
N VAL A 868 3.61 26.67 20.36
CA VAL A 868 4.22 27.29 21.55
C VAL A 868 3.47 28.56 21.95
N GLU A 869 3.13 29.44 21.01
CA GLU A 869 2.33 30.64 21.28
C GLU A 869 0.95 30.30 21.87
N LEU A 870 0.28 29.29 21.31
CA LEU A 870 -1.02 28.82 21.78
C LEU A 870 -0.95 28.22 23.20
N VAL A 871 0.06 27.36 23.47
CA VAL A 871 0.27 26.79 24.82
C VAL A 871 0.60 27.90 25.83
N VAL A 872 1.53 28.79 25.51
CA VAL A 872 1.93 29.89 26.40
C VAL A 872 0.77 30.83 26.72
N THR A 873 -0.07 31.15 25.73
CA THR A 873 -1.20 32.08 25.90
C THR A 873 -2.27 31.54 26.85
N GLU A 874 -2.49 30.22 26.87
CA GLU A 874 -3.60 29.62 27.63
C GLU A 874 -3.18 28.93 28.94
N HIS A 875 -2.00 28.30 29.01
CA HIS A 875 -1.53 27.66 30.24
C HIS A 875 -0.91 28.64 31.25
N ALA A 876 -0.66 29.91 30.89
CA ALA A 876 -0.06 30.89 31.78
C ALA A 876 -0.94 31.23 33.00
N GLY A 877 -0.71 30.50 34.11
CA GLY A 877 -1.25 30.81 35.44
C GLY A 877 -2.62 30.21 35.78
N ARG A 878 -3.15 29.27 34.98
CA ARG A 878 -4.45 28.63 35.24
C ARG A 878 -4.40 27.43 36.20
N LEU A 879 -3.37 26.60 36.07
CA LEU A 879 -3.22 25.38 36.87
C LEU A 879 -2.81 25.72 38.32
N GLN A 880 -3.55 25.14 39.27
CA GLN A 880 -3.27 25.18 40.70
C GLN A 880 -2.99 23.77 41.20
N THR A 881 -2.17 23.64 42.25
CA THR A 881 -1.87 22.34 42.88
C THR A 881 -2.45 22.29 44.29
N THR A 882 -2.95 21.13 44.69
CA THR A 882 -3.51 20.89 46.02
C THR A 882 -3.27 19.46 46.49
N GLN A 883 -3.53 19.21 47.77
CA GLN A 883 -3.41 17.91 48.40
C GLN A 883 -4.63 17.65 49.29
N VAL A 884 -5.22 16.47 49.19
CA VAL A 884 -6.34 16.03 50.03
C VAL A 884 -5.94 14.74 50.75
N GLU A 885 -6.19 14.69 52.07
CA GLU A 885 -6.02 13.47 52.87
C GLU A 885 -7.36 12.73 53.01
N ILE A 886 -7.33 11.41 52.80
CA ILE A 886 -8.52 10.55 52.71
C ILE A 886 -8.30 9.32 53.59
N ASP A 887 -9.17 9.11 54.57
CA ASP A 887 -9.18 7.87 55.36
C ASP A 887 -9.99 6.79 54.63
N LEU A 888 -9.48 5.55 54.58
CA LEU A 888 -10.26 4.40 54.10
C LEU A 888 -11.35 4.04 55.12
N THR A 889 -12.54 3.68 54.64
CA THR A 889 -13.68 3.39 55.53
C THR A 889 -13.51 2.03 56.24
N PRO A 890 -14.18 1.79 57.39
CA PRO A 890 -14.10 0.51 58.10
C PRO A 890 -14.45 -0.71 57.23
N ASP A 891 -15.40 -0.57 56.30
CA ASP A 891 -15.81 -1.63 55.38
C ASP A 891 -14.72 -1.91 54.32
N GLU A 892 -14.01 -0.88 53.87
CA GLU A 892 -12.88 -1.00 52.94
C GLU A 892 -11.66 -1.64 53.62
N ILE A 893 -11.38 -1.27 54.87
CA ILE A 893 -10.35 -1.91 55.69
C ILE A 893 -10.69 -3.39 55.91
N THR A 894 -11.98 -3.70 56.16
CA THR A 894 -12.47 -5.09 56.27
C THR A 894 -12.22 -5.86 54.97
N ARG A 895 -12.64 -5.34 53.82
CA ARG A 895 -12.39 -5.96 52.50
C ARG A 895 -10.90 -6.20 52.21
N ILE A 896 -10.04 -5.22 52.50
CA ILE A 896 -8.57 -5.36 52.35
C ILE A 896 -8.03 -6.47 53.28
N ASN A 897 -8.53 -6.54 54.52
CA ASN A 897 -8.11 -7.53 55.51
C ASN A 897 -8.60 -8.95 55.18
N GLU A 898 -9.77 -9.08 54.55
CA GLU A 898 -10.28 -10.33 53.99
C GLU A 898 -9.46 -10.75 52.76
N GLY A 899 -9.02 -9.78 51.96
CA GLY A 899 -8.30 -9.99 50.70
C GLY A 899 -9.18 -9.88 49.46
N SER A 900 -10.42 -9.43 49.63
CA SER A 900 -11.33 -9.10 48.53
C SER A 900 -10.78 -7.93 47.71
N PRO A 901 -11.02 -7.89 46.39
CA PRO A 901 -10.69 -6.73 45.58
C PRO A 901 -11.34 -5.46 46.15
N LEU A 902 -10.57 -4.40 46.37
CA LEU A 902 -11.08 -3.08 46.66
C LEU A 902 -10.86 -2.18 45.44
N GLU A 903 -11.94 -1.63 44.91
CA GLU A 903 -11.88 -0.53 43.94
C GLU A 903 -12.27 0.79 44.61
N ILE A 904 -11.55 1.85 44.25
CA ILE A 904 -11.79 3.22 44.71
C ILE A 904 -11.93 4.12 43.48
N ASP A 905 -13.05 4.85 43.39
CA ASP A 905 -13.19 6.01 42.51
C ASP A 905 -13.25 7.26 43.40
N PHE A 906 -12.22 8.11 43.31
CA PHE A 906 -12.11 9.30 44.15
C PHE A 906 -13.14 10.38 43.77
N ALA A 907 -13.60 10.43 42.52
CA ALA A 907 -14.59 11.43 42.10
C ALA A 907 -15.99 11.07 42.59
N GLU A 908 -16.38 9.79 42.53
CA GLU A 908 -17.66 9.32 43.09
C GLU A 908 -17.71 9.44 44.63
N ARG A 909 -16.55 9.48 45.31
CA ARG A 909 -16.46 9.84 46.74
C ARG A 909 -16.59 11.33 47.03
N GLY A 910 -16.61 12.20 46.01
CA GLY A 910 -16.66 13.65 46.20
C GLY A 910 -15.38 14.25 46.78
N VAL A 911 -14.21 13.67 46.46
CA VAL A 911 -12.88 14.13 46.93
C VAL A 911 -12.49 15.49 46.32
N PHE A 912 -12.95 15.76 45.10
CA PHE A 912 -12.63 16.97 44.34
C PHE A 912 -13.71 18.04 44.51
N GLY A 913 -13.30 19.29 44.46
CA GLY A 913 -14.20 20.45 44.52
C GLY A 913 -15.10 20.55 43.28
N LEU A 914 -16.32 21.08 43.46
CA LEU A 914 -17.27 21.26 42.36
C LEU A 914 -16.88 22.35 41.34
N GLU A 915 -15.86 23.15 41.66
CA GLU A 915 -15.24 24.19 40.81
C GLU A 915 -13.88 23.74 40.25
N GLU A 916 -13.51 22.46 40.39
CA GLU A 916 -12.21 21.92 39.98
C GLU A 916 -12.36 21.11 38.68
N GLU A 917 -11.66 21.55 37.63
CA GLU A 917 -11.63 20.96 36.29
C GLU A 917 -10.20 20.57 35.90
N ASN A 918 -10.03 19.87 34.77
CA ASN A 918 -8.73 19.45 34.25
C ASN A 918 -7.83 18.71 35.28
N LEU A 919 -8.45 17.87 36.12
CA LEU A 919 -7.77 17.15 37.22
C LEU A 919 -6.66 16.21 36.70
N ARG A 920 -5.40 16.40 37.14
CA ARG A 920 -4.28 15.46 36.89
C ARG A 920 -3.58 15.07 38.20
N LEU A 921 -3.24 13.79 38.32
CA LEU A 921 -2.59 13.22 39.49
C LEU A 921 -1.09 13.52 39.49
N LEU A 922 -0.63 14.25 40.49
CA LEU A 922 0.79 14.50 40.77
C LEU A 922 1.41 13.33 41.54
N GLY A 923 0.65 12.72 42.46
CA GLY A 923 1.09 11.57 43.24
C GLY A 923 0.04 11.06 44.23
N LEU A 924 0.18 9.78 44.60
CA LEU A 924 -0.63 9.10 45.61
C LEU A 924 0.30 8.52 46.68
N GLU A 925 0.12 8.94 47.93
CA GLU A 925 0.94 8.55 49.07
C GLU A 925 0.08 7.87 50.15
N VAL A 926 0.67 6.96 50.92
CA VAL A 926 0.12 6.52 52.21
C VAL A 926 0.86 7.27 53.30
N VAL A 927 0.13 7.98 54.15
CA VAL A 927 0.71 8.93 55.13
C VAL A 927 0.50 8.51 56.58
N ASP A 928 -0.51 7.67 56.84
CA ASP A 928 -0.66 6.92 58.08
C ASP A 928 -1.11 5.50 57.74
N LEU A 929 -0.53 4.53 58.42
CA LEU A 929 -0.77 3.11 58.19
C LEU A 929 -0.67 2.37 59.53
N ARG A 930 -1.82 1.93 60.04
CA ARG A 930 -1.92 1.31 61.36
C ARG A 930 -2.41 -0.12 61.25
N PHE A 931 -1.86 -0.95 62.12
CA PHE A 931 -2.19 -2.36 62.25
C PHE A 931 -3.04 -2.57 63.51
N ALA A 932 -3.84 -3.64 63.55
CA ALA A 932 -4.55 -4.05 64.77
C ALA A 932 -3.63 -4.81 65.76
N GLY A 933 -2.36 -5.05 65.37
CA GLY A 933 -1.31 -5.65 66.20
C GLY A 933 0.04 -4.98 65.92
N ALA A 934 1.14 -5.66 66.28
CA ALA A 934 2.48 -5.16 65.96
C ALA A 934 2.73 -5.13 64.43
N PRO A 935 3.36 -4.08 63.88
CA PRO A 935 3.66 -3.99 62.45
C PRO A 935 4.68 -5.06 62.02
N PRO A 936 4.76 -5.40 60.71
CA PRO A 936 5.75 -6.34 60.18
C PRO A 936 7.19 -5.99 60.59
N ALA A 937 7.94 -7.00 61.04
CA ALA A 937 9.28 -6.84 61.61
C ALA A 937 10.29 -7.87 61.06
N GLY A 938 11.58 -7.54 61.20
CA GLY A 938 12.70 -8.28 60.65
C GLY A 938 12.75 -8.19 59.12
N ALA A 939 12.78 -9.36 58.48
CA ALA A 939 12.65 -9.49 57.03
C ALA A 939 11.19 -9.42 56.54
N SER A 940 10.20 -9.38 57.45
CA SER A 940 8.78 -9.32 57.09
C SER A 940 8.37 -7.92 56.66
N PHE A 941 7.56 -7.81 55.62
CA PHE A 941 6.97 -6.53 55.17
C PHE A 941 5.52 -6.71 54.72
N MET A 942 4.80 -5.59 54.65
CA MET A 942 3.54 -5.49 53.91
C MET A 942 3.62 -4.31 52.93
N ASP A 943 3.32 -4.58 51.68
CA ASP A 943 3.10 -3.57 50.65
C ASP A 943 1.61 -3.32 50.46
N LEU A 944 1.19 -2.05 50.48
CA LEU A 944 -0.12 -1.61 49.99
C LEU A 944 0.09 -1.06 48.58
N VAL A 945 -0.50 -1.71 47.58
CA VAL A 945 -0.33 -1.43 46.15
C VAL A 945 -1.61 -0.83 45.60
N PHE A 946 -1.48 0.33 44.96
CA PHE A 946 -2.54 1.02 44.22
C PHE A 946 -2.23 0.96 42.72
N GLU A 947 -3.19 0.50 41.92
CA GLU A 947 -3.06 0.42 40.45
C GLU A 947 -4.16 1.24 39.77
N HIS A 948 -3.77 2.14 38.87
CA HIS A 948 -4.69 2.92 38.05
C HIS A 948 -5.31 2.05 36.96
N GLY A 949 -6.64 2.09 36.81
CA GLY A 949 -7.39 1.29 35.83
C GLY A 949 -7.13 1.61 34.35
N GLY A 950 -6.20 2.51 34.02
CA GLY A 950 -5.75 2.81 32.66
C GLY A 950 -6.63 3.78 31.88
N LEU A 951 -7.86 4.01 32.36
CA LEU A 951 -8.80 4.98 31.81
C LEU A 951 -8.78 6.25 32.66
N SER A 952 -8.37 7.36 32.06
CA SER A 952 -8.51 8.70 32.65
C SER A 952 -9.72 9.41 32.08
N ARG A 953 -10.65 9.83 32.95
CA ARG A 953 -11.73 10.77 32.60
C ARG A 953 -11.33 12.17 33.08
N ILE A 954 -11.57 13.19 32.27
CA ILE A 954 -11.16 14.57 32.58
C ILE A 954 -12.32 15.49 32.22
N PHE A 955 -12.93 16.12 33.22
CA PHE A 955 -13.98 17.11 33.03
C PHE A 955 -13.36 18.49 32.78
N HIS A 956 -13.80 19.16 31.70
CA HIS A 956 -13.37 20.49 31.32
C HIS A 956 -14.44 21.18 30.45
N GLU A 957 -14.74 22.44 30.72
CA GLU A 957 -15.69 23.28 29.97
C GLU A 957 -17.07 22.62 29.72
N GLY A 958 -17.53 21.76 30.63
CA GLY A 958 -18.81 21.04 30.51
C GLY A 958 -18.75 19.70 29.77
N VAL A 959 -17.58 19.29 29.26
CA VAL A 959 -17.35 18.05 28.50
C VAL A 959 -16.46 17.09 29.29
N VAL A 960 -16.65 15.79 29.09
CA VAL A 960 -15.79 14.73 29.65
C VAL A 960 -14.90 14.19 28.54
N HIS A 961 -13.59 14.36 28.71
CA HIS A 961 -12.57 13.81 27.82
C HIS A 961 -12.08 12.48 28.38
N VAL A 962 -12.02 11.45 27.54
CA VAL A 962 -11.62 10.09 27.92
C VAL A 962 -10.31 9.72 27.24
N PHE A 963 -9.41 9.13 28.02
CA PHE A 963 -8.06 8.81 27.59
C PHE A 963 -7.59 7.44 28.11
N LYS A 964 -6.97 6.65 27.24
CA LYS A 964 -6.42 5.32 27.55
C LYS A 964 -4.90 5.37 27.61
N HIS A 965 -4.32 4.97 28.73
CA HIS A 965 -2.86 4.95 28.95
C HIS A 965 -2.20 3.66 28.46
N TYR A 966 -2.97 2.58 28.31
CA TYR A 966 -2.44 1.26 27.95
C TYR A 966 -2.74 0.90 26.49
N ASN A 967 -1.74 0.31 25.83
CA ASN A 967 -1.87 -0.37 24.53
C ASN A 967 -1.23 -1.76 24.62
N GLN A 968 -1.15 -2.50 23.50
CA GLN A 968 -0.58 -3.86 23.51
C GLN A 968 0.88 -3.93 24.00
N LYS A 969 1.64 -2.83 23.91
CA LYS A 969 3.06 -2.68 24.26
C LYS A 969 3.28 -1.98 25.62
N THR A 970 2.33 -1.18 26.09
CA THR A 970 2.36 -0.48 27.38
C THR A 970 1.28 -1.03 28.32
N ARG A 971 1.43 -2.30 28.73
CA ARG A 971 0.47 -3.01 29.60
C ARG A 971 0.72 -2.84 31.10
N ASP A 972 1.90 -2.37 31.49
CA ASP A 972 2.25 -2.20 32.92
C ASP A 972 1.40 -1.09 33.54
N PRO A 973 0.62 -1.38 34.60
CA PRO A 973 -0.27 -0.39 35.19
C PRO A 973 0.52 0.70 35.92
N LEU A 974 0.04 1.95 35.82
CA LEU A 974 0.52 3.07 36.63
C LEU A 974 0.22 2.73 38.10
N ARG A 975 1.26 2.62 38.90
CA ARG A 975 1.19 2.01 40.24
C ARG A 975 1.98 2.76 41.29
N TRP A 976 1.42 2.83 42.48
CA TRP A 976 2.05 3.40 43.69
C TRP A 976 2.07 2.32 44.78
N THR A 977 3.21 2.13 45.42
CA THR A 977 3.37 1.12 46.48
C THR A 977 3.89 1.77 47.74
N ALA A 978 3.21 1.53 48.86
CA ALA A 978 3.66 1.90 50.19
C ALA A 978 4.07 0.64 50.96
N ARG A 979 5.33 0.57 51.39
CA ARG A 979 5.88 -0.56 52.14
C ARG A 979 5.94 -0.23 53.64
N SER A 980 5.41 -1.12 54.46
CA SER A 980 5.64 -1.14 55.91
C SER A 980 6.61 -2.25 56.28
N GLN A 981 7.78 -1.88 56.82
CA GLN A 981 8.80 -2.82 57.29
C GLN A 981 9.51 -2.25 58.52
N ASN A 982 9.66 -3.06 59.57
CA ASN A 982 10.26 -2.65 60.86
C ASN A 982 9.59 -1.41 61.48
N GLY A 983 8.28 -1.26 61.29
CA GLY A 983 7.50 -0.08 61.70
C GLY A 983 7.80 1.20 60.90
N THR A 984 8.66 1.15 59.87
CA THR A 984 8.91 2.26 58.96
C THR A 984 8.00 2.14 57.74
N LEU A 985 7.34 3.24 57.38
CA LEU A 985 6.55 3.37 56.15
C LEU A 985 7.43 4.03 55.07
N THR A 986 7.57 3.40 53.90
CA THR A 986 8.32 3.95 52.76
C THR A 986 7.48 3.89 51.48
N MET A 987 7.45 5.00 50.74
CA MET A 987 6.87 5.02 49.40
C MET A 987 7.91 4.53 48.38
N HIS A 988 7.52 3.59 47.52
CA HIS A 988 8.33 3.20 46.38
C HIS A 988 8.31 4.31 45.32
N GLN A 989 9.50 4.79 44.97
CA GLN A 989 9.69 5.78 43.91
C GLN A 989 10.07 5.10 42.58
N PRO A 990 9.79 5.71 41.42
CA PRO A 990 10.33 5.27 40.13
C PRO A 990 11.85 5.18 40.16
N SER A 991 12.43 4.23 39.42
CA SER A 991 13.88 4.01 39.40
C SER A 991 14.63 5.28 38.92
N PRO A 992 15.54 5.85 39.73
CA PRO A 992 16.35 7.00 39.32
C PRO A 992 17.18 6.72 38.06
N ALA A 993 17.60 5.46 37.86
CA ALA A 993 18.34 5.06 36.67
C ALA A 993 17.48 5.10 35.39
N ALA A 994 16.18 4.77 35.48
CA ALA A 994 15.26 4.86 34.34
C ALA A 994 14.97 6.32 33.96
N ALA A 995 14.73 7.19 34.95
CA ALA A 995 14.58 8.62 34.72
C ALA A 995 15.87 9.27 34.17
N SER A 996 17.04 8.85 34.67
CA SER A 996 18.35 9.31 34.17
C SER A 996 18.61 8.88 32.73
N LEU A 997 18.29 7.63 32.36
CA LEU A 997 18.42 7.14 30.99
C LEU A 997 17.54 7.94 30.01
N LEU A 998 16.27 8.18 30.36
CA LEU A 998 15.37 8.98 29.51
C LEU A 998 15.89 10.41 29.34
N ARG A 999 16.40 11.05 30.41
CA ARG A 999 17.00 12.39 30.33
C ARG A 999 18.25 12.44 29.45
N ALA A 1000 19.12 11.43 29.56
CA ALA A 1000 20.32 11.30 28.74
C ALA A 1000 19.98 11.11 27.25
N LEU A 1001 18.93 10.36 26.93
CA LEU A 1001 18.46 10.17 25.55
C LEU A 1001 17.76 11.42 24.99
N LEU A 1002 17.01 12.17 25.81
CA LEU A 1002 16.28 13.38 25.39
C LEU A 1002 17.19 14.63 25.26
N THR A 1003 18.50 14.50 25.44
CA THR A 1003 19.53 15.56 25.31
C THR A 1003 19.34 16.81 26.19
N GLY A 1004 18.46 16.74 27.20
CA GLY A 1004 18.13 17.86 28.09
C GLY A 1004 18.72 17.71 29.48
N ASP A 1005 19.70 18.56 29.83
CA ASP A 1005 20.25 18.70 31.19
C ASP A 1005 19.27 19.36 32.19
N ASP A 1006 18.09 19.79 31.75
CA ASP A 1006 17.11 20.43 32.63
C ASP A 1006 16.46 19.41 33.58
N ALA A 1007 16.95 19.39 34.82
CA ALA A 1007 16.42 18.59 35.93
C ALA A 1007 14.90 18.75 36.13
N ASN A 1008 14.29 19.84 35.69
CA ASN A 1008 12.86 20.12 35.85
C ASN A 1008 11.97 19.60 34.71
N LEU A 1009 12.56 19.05 33.62
CA LEU A 1009 11.79 18.47 32.53
C LEU A 1009 10.82 17.38 33.03
N MET A 1010 9.52 17.59 32.80
CA MET A 1010 8.49 16.57 33.01
C MET A 1010 8.62 15.49 31.95
N LEU A 1011 8.82 14.23 32.36
CA LEU A 1011 9.10 13.12 31.42
C LEU A 1011 7.84 12.35 31.00
N PHE A 1012 6.89 12.19 31.90
CA PHE A 1012 5.71 11.32 31.72
C PHE A 1012 4.43 12.12 31.74
N ALA A 1013 3.42 11.67 30.99
CA ALA A 1013 2.07 12.18 31.08
C ALA A 1013 1.46 11.84 32.46
N ARG A 1014 0.83 12.81 33.13
CA ARG A 1014 0.13 12.57 34.41
C ARG A 1014 -1.27 12.02 34.15
N PRO A 1015 -1.67 10.87 34.73
CA PRO A 1015 -3.03 10.36 34.60
C PRO A 1015 -4.04 11.24 35.34
N SER A 1016 -5.33 11.14 35.01
CA SER A 1016 -6.39 11.74 35.83
C SER A 1016 -6.57 10.98 37.15
N PRO A 1017 -6.84 11.67 38.28
CA PRO A 1017 -7.27 11.02 39.52
C PRO A 1017 -8.75 10.62 39.46
N TRP A 1018 -9.52 11.04 38.45
CA TRP A 1018 -10.86 10.54 38.16
C TRP A 1018 -10.80 9.25 37.33
N ALA A 1019 -10.41 8.18 38.01
CA ALA A 1019 -10.27 6.83 37.49
C ALA A 1019 -10.64 5.82 38.59
N LYS A 1020 -10.85 4.56 38.20
CA LYS A 1020 -10.92 3.44 39.15
C LYS A 1020 -9.51 3.04 39.56
N PHE A 1021 -9.27 2.94 40.86
CA PHE A 1021 -8.01 2.48 41.45
C PHE A 1021 -8.25 1.13 42.15
N SER A 1022 -7.52 0.10 41.72
CA SER A 1022 -7.49 -1.18 42.42
C SER A 1022 -6.50 -1.12 43.58
N VAL A 1023 -6.91 -1.56 44.76
CA VAL A 1023 -6.10 -1.58 45.98
C VAL A 1023 -5.94 -2.99 46.49
N ARG A 1024 -4.69 -3.43 46.69
CA ARG A 1024 -4.39 -4.75 47.25
C ARG A 1024 -3.20 -4.72 48.21
N THR A 1025 -3.17 -5.67 49.14
CA THR A 1025 -2.05 -5.90 50.04
C THR A 1025 -1.20 -7.08 49.58
N VAL A 1026 0.13 -6.95 49.68
CA VAL A 1026 1.10 -8.04 49.45
C VAL A 1026 1.93 -8.19 50.72
N PHE A 1027 2.05 -9.40 51.25
CA PHE A 1027 2.75 -9.68 52.50
C PHE A 1027 3.96 -10.58 52.26
N GLN A 1028 5.06 -10.31 52.97
CA GLN A 1028 6.11 -11.29 53.22
C GLN A 1028 6.16 -11.56 54.73
N GLY A 1029 5.90 -12.80 55.15
CA GLY A 1029 5.77 -13.19 56.56
C GLY A 1029 4.31 -13.37 56.99
N ALA A 1030 4.02 -13.21 58.28
CA ALA A 1030 2.66 -13.35 58.82
C ALA A 1030 1.76 -12.17 58.43
N ARG A 1031 0.52 -12.45 58.00
CA ARG A 1031 -0.48 -11.42 57.68
C ARG A 1031 -0.91 -10.71 58.97
N VAL A 1032 -0.72 -9.39 59.04
CA VAL A 1032 -1.19 -8.54 60.14
C VAL A 1032 -2.32 -7.66 59.61
N PRO A 1033 -3.53 -7.71 60.20
CA PRO A 1033 -4.65 -6.91 59.72
C PRO A 1033 -4.44 -5.42 60.00
N LEU A 1034 -4.92 -4.59 59.08
CA LEU A 1034 -4.95 -3.14 59.15
C LEU A 1034 -6.08 -2.67 60.07
N SER A 1035 -5.83 -1.58 60.79
CA SER A 1035 -6.80 -0.89 61.65
C SER A 1035 -7.14 0.52 61.15
N ALA A 1036 -6.22 1.17 60.42
CA ALA A 1036 -6.46 2.41 59.70
C ALA A 1036 -5.47 2.59 58.54
N VAL A 1037 -5.92 3.25 57.47
CA VAL A 1037 -5.09 3.70 56.35
C VAL A 1037 -5.52 5.12 55.99
N ARG A 1038 -4.54 6.04 55.94
CA ARG A 1038 -4.74 7.39 55.41
C ARG A 1038 -3.92 7.58 54.14
N LEU A 1039 -4.59 8.01 53.09
CA LEU A 1039 -4.01 8.36 51.81
C LEU A 1039 -3.82 9.87 51.72
N ARG A 1040 -2.82 10.33 50.97
CA ARG A 1040 -2.72 11.70 50.48
C ARG A 1040 -2.70 11.68 48.96
N LEU A 1041 -3.69 12.34 48.37
CA LEU A 1041 -3.83 12.52 46.94
C LEU A 1041 -3.32 13.92 46.59
N SER A 1042 -2.24 14.01 45.81
CA SER A 1042 -1.70 15.27 45.29
C SER A 1042 -2.13 15.42 43.83
N TYR A 1043 -2.79 16.52 43.47
CA TYR A 1043 -3.26 16.75 42.11
C TYR A 1043 -3.15 18.22 41.69
N GLU A 1044 -3.13 18.43 40.38
CA GLU A 1044 -3.31 19.75 39.76
C GLU A 1044 -4.70 19.85 39.13
N TYR A 1045 -5.23 21.07 39.06
CA TYR A 1045 -6.56 21.38 38.57
C TYR A 1045 -6.61 22.81 38.02
N GLU A 1046 -7.59 23.09 37.16
CA GLU A 1046 -8.01 24.44 36.81
C GLU A 1046 -9.27 24.80 37.60
N ARG A 1047 -9.38 26.06 38.05
CA ARG A 1047 -10.57 26.51 38.78
C ARG A 1047 -11.55 27.22 37.85
N THR A 1048 -12.74 26.68 37.65
CA THR A 1048 -13.77 27.32 36.83
C THR A 1048 -14.42 28.51 37.55
N VAL A 1049 -14.72 29.57 36.79
CA VAL A 1049 -15.43 30.76 37.27
C VAL A 1049 -16.69 30.96 36.41
N GLY A 1050 -17.73 30.13 36.63
CA GLY A 1050 -18.92 30.16 35.78
C GLY A 1050 -20.02 29.14 36.13
N SER A 1051 -21.03 29.06 35.26
CA SER A 1051 -22.20 28.18 35.41
C SER A 1051 -22.02 26.76 34.87
N SER A 1052 -20.91 26.46 34.21
CA SER A 1052 -20.60 25.18 33.56
C SER A 1052 -19.97 24.13 34.49
N ASN A 1053 -20.37 24.11 35.77
CA ASN A 1053 -19.72 23.26 36.77
C ASN A 1053 -20.12 21.78 36.67
N TRP A 1054 -19.31 20.92 37.31
CA TRP A 1054 -19.49 19.46 37.36
C TRP A 1054 -20.90 19.03 37.78
N ARG A 1055 -21.51 19.78 38.71
CA ARG A 1055 -22.87 19.50 39.22
C ARG A 1055 -23.93 19.69 38.14
N ALA A 1056 -23.81 20.71 37.30
CA ALA A 1056 -24.73 20.93 36.18
C ALA A 1056 -24.61 19.80 35.13
N HIS A 1057 -23.38 19.35 34.84
CA HIS A 1057 -23.14 18.22 33.93
C HIS A 1057 -23.79 16.92 34.45
N GLN A 1058 -23.52 16.54 35.71
CA GLN A 1058 -24.15 15.37 36.34
C GLN A 1058 -25.68 15.47 36.36
N GLN A 1059 -26.25 16.66 36.62
CA GLN A 1059 -27.70 16.86 36.58
C GLN A 1059 -28.28 16.67 35.18
N ALA A 1060 -27.59 17.17 34.14
CA ALA A 1060 -28.00 16.97 32.75
C ALA A 1060 -27.93 15.49 32.31
N GLN A 1061 -26.88 14.77 32.69
CA GLN A 1061 -26.78 13.33 32.45
C GLN A 1061 -27.86 12.55 33.21
N ASN A 1062 -28.06 12.84 34.50
CA ASN A 1062 -29.10 12.20 35.31
C ASN A 1062 -30.51 12.47 34.74
N ALA A 1063 -30.75 13.67 34.20
CA ALA A 1063 -32.00 13.99 33.51
C ALA A 1063 -32.14 13.23 32.18
N ARG A 1064 -31.07 13.07 31.38
CA ARG A 1064 -31.08 12.24 30.16
C ARG A 1064 -31.37 10.78 30.47
N ILE A 1065 -30.65 10.18 31.42
CA ILE A 1065 -30.86 8.79 31.86
C ILE A 1065 -32.27 8.64 32.45
N GLY A 1066 -32.68 9.54 33.34
CA GLY A 1066 -34.03 9.58 33.93
C GLY A 1066 -35.14 9.68 32.89
N ALA A 1067 -34.95 10.47 31.82
CA ALA A 1067 -35.88 10.54 30.71
C ALA A 1067 -35.92 9.23 29.89
N ARG A 1068 -34.80 8.54 29.69
CA ARG A 1068 -34.79 7.20 29.05
C ARG A 1068 -35.54 6.19 29.90
N TYR A 1069 -35.30 6.16 31.21
CA TYR A 1069 -36.02 5.32 32.15
C TYR A 1069 -37.52 5.63 32.24
N ALA A 1070 -37.91 6.91 32.22
CA ALA A 1070 -39.32 7.31 32.24
C ALA A 1070 -40.04 7.00 30.91
N ASN A 1071 -39.35 7.13 29.77
CA ASN A 1071 -39.92 6.87 28.44
C ASN A 1071 -40.02 5.36 28.13
N LEU A 1072 -39.01 4.58 28.51
CA LEU A 1072 -38.92 3.16 28.19
C LEU A 1072 -39.51 2.25 29.29
N LEU A 1073 -39.37 2.63 30.57
CA LEU A 1073 -39.74 1.79 31.73
C LEU A 1073 -40.86 2.39 32.60
N HIS A 1074 -41.26 3.65 32.33
CA HIS A 1074 -42.21 4.42 33.14
C HIS A 1074 -41.87 4.54 34.64
N ARG A 1075 -40.60 4.35 35.02
CA ARG A 1075 -40.07 4.57 36.38
C ARG A 1075 -38.87 5.52 36.37
N GLN A 1076 -38.47 5.97 37.56
CA GLN A 1076 -37.16 6.63 37.73
C GLN A 1076 -36.05 5.59 37.91
N PRO A 1077 -34.81 5.89 37.50
CA PRO A 1077 -33.65 5.04 37.73
C PRO A 1077 -33.20 5.07 39.20
N THR A 1078 -32.60 3.98 39.64
CA THR A 1078 -31.91 3.87 40.93
C THR A 1078 -30.55 4.59 40.91
N ALA A 1079 -29.92 4.75 42.08
CA ALA A 1079 -28.63 5.44 42.19
C ALA A 1079 -27.49 4.74 41.43
N ASP A 1080 -27.49 3.40 41.38
CA ASP A 1080 -26.47 2.62 40.67
C ASP A 1080 -26.74 2.60 39.16
N GLU A 1081 -28.01 2.55 38.72
CA GLU A 1081 -28.39 2.74 37.31
C GLU A 1081 -28.01 4.13 36.79
N LEU A 1082 -28.19 5.17 37.61
CA LEU A 1082 -27.70 6.52 37.31
C LEU A 1082 -26.16 6.58 37.27
N ARG A 1083 -25.43 5.76 38.04
CA ARG A 1083 -23.96 5.71 37.99
C ARG A 1083 -23.47 5.00 36.72
N ALA A 1084 -24.02 3.81 36.43
CA ALA A 1084 -23.68 3.05 35.23
C ALA A 1084 -24.06 3.80 33.94
N GLY A 1085 -25.24 4.43 33.90
CA GLY A 1085 -25.67 5.26 32.78
C GLY A 1085 -24.76 6.49 32.57
N ARG A 1086 -24.25 7.11 33.65
CA ARG A 1086 -23.27 8.20 33.55
C ARG A 1086 -21.93 7.71 33.03
N GLU A 1087 -21.42 6.59 33.52
CA GLU A 1087 -20.17 5.98 33.03
C GLU A 1087 -20.23 5.68 31.53
N LEU A 1088 -21.38 5.21 31.02
CA LEU A 1088 -21.59 5.06 29.57
C LEU A 1088 -21.59 6.40 28.81
N LEU A 1089 -22.33 7.40 29.29
CA LEU A 1089 -22.37 8.72 28.65
C LEU A 1089 -20.99 9.42 28.66
N ASP A 1090 -20.22 9.27 29.75
CA ASP A 1090 -18.84 9.77 29.88
C ASP A 1090 -17.89 9.10 28.88
N LEU A 1091 -18.08 7.79 28.64
CA LEU A 1091 -17.34 7.01 27.64
C LEU A 1091 -17.72 7.35 26.18
N GLY A 1092 -18.63 8.30 25.96
CA GLY A 1092 -19.06 8.73 24.64
C GLY A 1092 -20.17 7.87 24.01
N TYR A 1093 -20.76 6.93 24.75
CA TYR A 1093 -21.91 6.17 24.27
C TYR A 1093 -23.13 7.08 24.08
N GLY A 1094 -23.88 6.84 23.00
CA GLY A 1094 -25.04 7.64 22.65
C GLY A 1094 -26.28 7.32 23.48
N ASP A 1095 -27.29 8.18 23.37
CA ASP A 1095 -28.61 7.95 23.98
C ASP A 1095 -29.26 6.63 23.50
N GLY A 1096 -28.92 6.16 22.29
CA GLY A 1096 -29.38 4.87 21.75
C GLY A 1096 -28.69 3.67 22.40
N ASP A 1097 -27.41 3.78 22.72
CA ASP A 1097 -26.66 2.73 23.41
C ASP A 1097 -27.16 2.58 24.85
N VAL A 1098 -27.31 3.71 25.56
CA VAL A 1098 -27.92 3.75 26.90
C VAL A 1098 -29.34 3.19 26.85
N ALA A 1099 -30.16 3.58 25.86
CA ALA A 1099 -31.48 2.98 25.67
C ALA A 1099 -31.43 1.46 25.47
N SER A 1100 -30.46 0.92 24.72
CA SER A 1100 -30.32 -0.53 24.49
C SER A 1100 -29.95 -1.33 25.75
N VAL A 1101 -29.20 -0.71 26.68
CA VAL A 1101 -28.84 -1.29 27.97
C VAL A 1101 -30.05 -1.24 28.92
N VAL A 1102 -30.70 -0.07 29.00
CA VAL A 1102 -31.90 0.14 29.82
C VAL A 1102 -33.07 -0.75 29.37
N PHE A 1103 -33.27 -0.91 28.07
CA PHE A 1103 -34.31 -1.77 27.50
C PHE A 1103 -34.06 -3.25 27.85
N ARG A 1104 -32.82 -3.77 27.71
CA ARG A 1104 -32.49 -5.14 28.13
C ARG A 1104 -32.70 -5.37 29.63
N LEU A 1105 -32.27 -4.43 30.46
CA LEU A 1105 -32.49 -4.51 31.91
C LEU A 1105 -34.00 -4.53 32.26
N HIS A 1106 -34.82 -3.81 31.52
CA HIS A 1106 -36.26 -3.78 31.75
C HIS A 1106 -37.04 -4.95 31.19
N GLU A 1107 -36.69 -5.45 30.00
CA GLU A 1107 -37.24 -6.72 29.54
C GLU A 1107 -36.95 -7.80 30.59
N GLN A 1108 -35.75 -7.82 31.19
CA GLN A 1108 -35.43 -8.73 32.29
C GLN A 1108 -36.31 -8.50 33.54
N GLU A 1109 -36.58 -7.24 33.94
CA GLU A 1109 -37.53 -6.91 35.02
C GLU A 1109 -38.97 -7.34 34.70
N ALA A 1110 -39.43 -7.13 33.46
CA ALA A 1110 -40.78 -7.47 33.02
C ALA A 1110 -40.98 -8.98 32.95
N GLN A 1111 -40.00 -9.72 32.42
CA GLN A 1111 -40.03 -11.19 32.47
C GLN A 1111 -39.95 -11.70 33.91
N ALA A 1112 -39.18 -11.06 34.81
CA ALA A 1112 -39.13 -11.43 36.22
C ALA A 1112 -40.50 -11.29 36.94
N LEU A 1113 -41.30 -10.29 36.59
CA LEU A 1113 -42.69 -10.15 37.07
C LEU A 1113 -43.62 -11.24 36.53
N GLU A 1114 -43.42 -11.67 35.28
CA GLU A 1114 -44.19 -12.78 34.72
C GLU A 1114 -43.80 -14.12 35.36
N VAL A 1115 -42.53 -14.31 35.72
CA VAL A 1115 -42.08 -15.45 36.54
C VAL A 1115 -42.70 -15.42 37.94
N ASP A 1116 -42.75 -14.25 38.59
CA ASP A 1116 -43.47 -14.10 39.86
C ASP A 1116 -44.94 -14.56 39.73
N ARG A 1117 -45.60 -14.21 38.61
CA ARG A 1117 -46.96 -14.64 38.32
C ARG A 1117 -47.08 -16.14 38.11
N ILE A 1118 -46.17 -16.78 37.36
CA ILE A 1118 -46.13 -18.25 37.17
C ILE A 1118 -46.08 -18.96 38.54
N TYR A 1119 -45.13 -18.56 39.38
CA TYR A 1119 -44.92 -19.19 40.69
C TYR A 1119 -46.06 -18.90 41.67
N SER A 1120 -46.67 -17.72 41.60
CA SER A 1120 -47.88 -17.41 42.39
C SER A 1120 -49.08 -18.25 41.94
N GLU A 1121 -49.30 -18.41 40.63
CA GLU A 1121 -50.42 -19.18 40.05
C GLU A 1121 -50.32 -20.70 40.28
N HIS A 1122 -49.11 -21.26 40.37
CA HIS A 1122 -48.91 -22.71 40.47
C HIS A 1122 -48.45 -23.20 41.84
N TYR A 1123 -47.72 -22.37 42.61
CA TYR A 1123 -47.17 -22.75 43.91
C TYR A 1123 -47.63 -21.86 45.07
N GLY A 1124 -48.44 -20.82 44.80
CA GLY A 1124 -48.94 -19.90 45.85
C GLY A 1124 -47.83 -19.11 46.55
N ARG A 1125 -46.63 -19.04 45.96
CA ARG A 1125 -45.43 -18.41 46.54
C ARG A 1125 -44.73 -17.48 45.55
N VAL A 1126 -43.86 -16.63 46.08
CA VAL A 1126 -42.90 -15.87 45.30
C VAL A 1126 -41.71 -16.78 44.93
N PRO A 1127 -41.13 -16.70 43.72
CA PRO A 1127 -39.88 -17.37 43.38
C PRO A 1127 -38.70 -16.78 44.16
N ASN A 1128 -37.71 -17.62 44.46
CA ASN A 1128 -36.45 -17.16 45.03
C ASN A 1128 -35.61 -16.38 43.98
N PRO A 1129 -34.55 -15.66 44.36
CA PRO A 1129 -33.78 -14.83 43.42
C PRO A 1129 -33.19 -15.59 42.22
N ALA A 1130 -32.82 -16.87 42.40
CA ALA A 1130 -32.30 -17.71 41.34
C ALA A 1130 -33.41 -18.15 40.36
N GLU A 1131 -34.56 -18.55 40.89
CA GLU A 1131 -35.76 -18.87 40.10
C GLU A 1131 -36.23 -17.68 39.27
N ARG A 1132 -36.33 -16.52 39.91
CA ARG A 1132 -36.72 -15.27 39.25
C ARG A 1132 -35.73 -14.90 38.14
N ALA A 1133 -34.44 -14.87 38.44
CA ALA A 1133 -33.41 -14.51 37.47
C ALA A 1133 -33.37 -15.48 36.28
N PHE A 1134 -33.35 -16.79 36.54
CA PHE A 1134 -33.22 -17.80 35.48
C PHE A 1134 -34.40 -17.74 34.49
N TRP A 1135 -35.62 -17.85 35.00
CA TRP A 1135 -36.80 -17.89 34.13
C TRP A 1135 -37.05 -16.54 33.43
N SER A 1136 -36.63 -15.42 34.04
CA SER A 1136 -36.69 -14.10 33.40
C SER A 1136 -35.81 -14.04 32.15
N LEU A 1137 -34.58 -14.58 32.25
CA LEU A 1137 -33.65 -14.69 31.12
C LEU A 1137 -34.16 -15.67 30.05
N GLN A 1138 -34.73 -16.81 30.45
CA GLN A 1138 -35.29 -17.76 29.48
C GLN A 1138 -36.41 -17.14 28.63
N LEU A 1139 -37.32 -16.37 29.24
CA LEU A 1139 -38.37 -15.67 28.51
C LEU A 1139 -37.79 -14.54 27.62
N LEU A 1140 -36.71 -13.89 28.06
CA LEU A 1140 -35.99 -12.85 27.31
C LEU A 1140 -35.25 -13.41 26.09
N ASP A 1141 -34.67 -14.61 26.22
CA ASP A 1141 -34.05 -15.39 25.15
C ASP A 1141 -35.07 -16.01 24.17
N GLY A 1142 -36.35 -15.64 24.28
CA GLY A 1142 -37.42 -16.00 23.33
C GLY A 1142 -38.18 -17.29 23.66
N ARG A 1143 -37.96 -17.91 24.83
CA ARG A 1143 -38.77 -19.07 25.27
C ARG A 1143 -40.22 -18.66 25.43
N SER A 1144 -41.15 -19.44 24.86
CA SER A 1144 -42.57 -19.12 24.99
C SER A 1144 -43.05 -19.24 26.44
N LEU A 1145 -43.95 -18.34 26.85
CA LEU A 1145 -44.53 -18.33 28.20
C LEU A 1145 -45.19 -19.66 28.58
N ALA A 1146 -45.82 -20.36 27.62
CA ALA A 1146 -46.44 -21.66 27.85
C ALA A 1146 -45.40 -22.74 28.19
N GLN A 1147 -44.30 -22.80 27.44
CA GLN A 1147 -43.20 -23.74 27.67
C GLN A 1147 -42.45 -23.40 28.97
N ALA A 1148 -42.28 -22.12 29.29
CA ALA A 1148 -41.73 -21.69 30.58
C ALA A 1148 -42.62 -22.13 31.75
N LYS A 1149 -43.97 -22.01 31.65
CA LYS A 1149 -44.90 -22.52 32.68
C LYS A 1149 -44.78 -24.03 32.89
N GLU A 1150 -44.79 -24.80 31.80
CA GLU A 1150 -44.66 -26.26 31.82
C GLU A 1150 -43.32 -26.69 32.44
N TYR A 1151 -42.22 -26.04 32.06
CA TYR A 1151 -40.90 -26.40 32.55
C TYR A 1151 -40.69 -25.94 34.00
N VAL A 1152 -41.19 -24.75 34.39
CA VAL A 1152 -41.25 -24.33 35.80
C VAL A 1152 -41.92 -25.42 36.64
N GLN A 1153 -43.04 -25.99 36.19
CA GLN A 1153 -43.73 -27.06 36.92
C GLN A 1153 -42.87 -28.32 37.04
N LEU A 1154 -42.49 -28.91 35.90
CA LEU A 1154 -41.74 -30.17 35.85
C LEU A 1154 -40.42 -30.11 36.65
N VAL A 1155 -39.70 -28.99 36.55
CA VAL A 1155 -38.42 -28.79 37.24
C VAL A 1155 -38.59 -28.60 38.74
N ASN A 1156 -39.57 -27.79 39.18
CA ASN A 1156 -39.79 -27.59 40.61
C ASN A 1156 -40.31 -28.85 41.30
N ASP A 1157 -41.27 -29.54 40.67
CA ASP A 1157 -41.88 -30.73 41.24
C ASP A 1157 -40.84 -31.86 41.39
N ALA A 1158 -40.03 -32.10 40.36
CA ALA A 1158 -38.95 -33.10 40.41
C ALA A 1158 -37.88 -32.75 41.45
N VAL A 1159 -37.42 -31.50 41.50
CA VAL A 1159 -36.40 -31.09 42.49
C VAL A 1159 -36.95 -31.11 43.92
N PHE A 1160 -38.22 -30.77 44.12
CA PHE A 1160 -38.85 -30.85 45.42
C PHE A 1160 -39.09 -32.30 45.86
N GLU A 1161 -39.46 -33.20 44.94
CA GLU A 1161 -39.63 -34.64 45.23
C GLU A 1161 -38.29 -35.32 45.57
N ILE A 1162 -37.21 -35.01 44.84
CA ILE A 1162 -35.90 -35.64 45.02
C ILE A 1162 -35.14 -35.05 46.22
N TYR A 1163 -35.20 -33.72 46.43
CA TYR A 1163 -34.32 -33.01 47.37
C TYR A 1163 -35.07 -32.26 48.50
N ALA A 1164 -36.40 -32.26 48.52
CA ALA A 1164 -37.24 -31.58 49.53
C ALA A 1164 -36.93 -30.08 49.71
N ARG A 1165 -36.41 -29.42 48.66
CA ARG A 1165 -36.09 -27.98 48.63
C ARG A 1165 -36.41 -27.37 47.27
N GLN A 1166 -36.35 -26.05 47.19
CA GLN A 1166 -36.46 -25.33 45.91
C GLN A 1166 -35.22 -25.52 45.03
N PRO A 1167 -35.37 -25.43 43.69
CA PRO A 1167 -34.26 -25.50 42.76
C PRO A 1167 -33.36 -24.26 42.82
N THR A 1168 -32.06 -24.51 42.64
CA THR A 1168 -31.01 -23.52 42.42
C THR A 1168 -30.93 -23.13 40.94
N TYR A 1169 -30.25 -22.01 40.63
CA TYR A 1169 -30.07 -21.54 39.24
C TYR A 1169 -29.49 -22.63 38.31
N ASP A 1170 -28.52 -23.40 38.82
CA ASP A 1170 -27.86 -24.47 38.07
C ASP A 1170 -28.79 -25.66 37.79
N GLU A 1171 -29.69 -26.00 38.71
CA GLU A 1171 -30.69 -27.06 38.54
C GLU A 1171 -31.76 -26.61 37.54
N LEU A 1172 -32.22 -25.37 37.65
CA LEU A 1172 -33.14 -24.79 36.67
C LEU A 1172 -32.55 -24.83 35.26
N LYS A 1173 -31.28 -24.39 35.08
CA LYS A 1173 -30.59 -24.48 33.79
C LYS A 1173 -30.52 -25.91 33.28
N LEU A 1174 -30.03 -26.84 34.12
CA LEU A 1174 -29.84 -28.24 33.75
C LEU A 1174 -31.14 -28.93 33.31
N TYR A 1175 -32.18 -28.87 34.14
CA TYR A 1175 -33.43 -29.58 33.85
C TYR A 1175 -34.23 -28.93 32.70
N THR A 1176 -34.13 -27.61 32.52
CA THR A 1176 -34.65 -26.90 31.34
C THR A 1176 -33.98 -27.39 30.05
N GLN A 1177 -32.65 -27.52 30.06
CA GLN A 1177 -31.89 -28.02 28.91
C GLN A 1177 -32.23 -29.49 28.57
N LEU A 1178 -32.50 -30.34 29.57
CA LEU A 1178 -32.96 -31.71 29.33
C LEU A 1178 -34.33 -31.74 28.63
N LEU A 1179 -35.29 -30.95 29.12
CA LEU A 1179 -36.62 -30.84 28.50
C LEU A 1179 -36.56 -30.29 27.06
N ASP A 1180 -35.69 -29.32 26.79
CA ASP A 1180 -35.45 -28.79 25.43
C ASP A 1180 -34.92 -29.84 24.46
N GLN A 1181 -34.12 -30.79 24.96
CA GLN A 1181 -33.61 -31.94 24.19
C GLN A 1181 -34.66 -33.06 24.05
N GLY A 1182 -35.88 -32.88 24.57
CA GLY A 1182 -36.95 -33.88 24.57
C GLY A 1182 -36.70 -35.02 25.57
N LEU A 1183 -35.80 -34.83 26.54
CA LEU A 1183 -35.50 -35.79 27.59
C LEU A 1183 -36.36 -35.47 28.82
N GLY A 1184 -37.01 -36.49 29.38
CA GLY A 1184 -37.76 -36.35 30.63
C GLY A 1184 -36.84 -36.09 31.82
N ILE A 1185 -37.36 -35.37 32.81
CA ILE A 1185 -36.72 -35.13 34.12
C ILE A 1185 -36.97 -36.34 35.04
#